data_AF-A0A665TAV7-F1
#
_entry.id   AF-A0A665TAV7-F1
#
_cell.length_a   1.000
_cell.length_b   1.000
_cell.length_c   1.000
_cell.angle_alpha   90.00
_cell.angle_beta   90.00
_cell.angle_gamma   90.00
#
_symmetry.space_group_name_H-M   'P 1'
#
loop_
_entity.id
_entity.type
_entity.pdbx_description
1 polymer ?
#
loop_
_entity_poly.entity_id
_entity_poly.type
_entity_poly.pdbx_seq_one_letter_code
_entity_poly.pdbx_strand_id
1 'polypeptide(L)'
;MASDKDQMCEIVIEDFRPRLRELIVVDRVLDHVHFLEPDRKSLISQKARSDGNTAAADLLIDAVLKKPHSPGWFTAFVDALLNSDCSYAADYIQLNLPDPEVERENDQCVRLIELLSPSLVNMKTADVCEHCYAQLLFPQEDFEIINAETANKGPIGGARLLLKSIVRGQPGWFSKFLQILRDTEHKNLYELTGGSPDCDKQGDSFLLKHTPLSLHCMQFKIKLLSCIYRLVSDEKLTSPKDEVKGSKAVTEPAESCDPSEVVQINITEKPQDTAAARDAENADIVLRDYQMDVASPALEGKNIIVCLPTGSGKTRVAVYITKKHLERRRAEGQSGKVVVLVNKVPLVEQHYTTEFFPFLKQTYKVERVSGDCQLKISFTKIVKENDVIICTAQILENYLERFNKGEDDGVNLSDLTLIIIDECHHTQKGGVYNHIMMRYLKQKHKNIRLKKEGKEITPLPQILGLTASPGVGGASKLEKAVDHILQICANLDASKIMTGNLGAYKKEPRKKTLNVEDRKADPFGDVIKKIMNAIHTHAELNPNCELGSQNYEQWVVQKKVKAATDEDHKVRVCAEHLHLYNEGLNLCNTIRMRDAFNFLNNSHEEEIKKKTSPDGEQAVQITATERFLFNLFKELQMLAENPDYENDSLSKLQSKILHEFSTREEARGIIFTKTRRSAIALSQWIQENLKFADIGVKASYVIGGGDQSNVKPMTAAERNDVLNKFRNGEINLLVATTVAEEGLDIPSCNVVIRYGLVTNEISMIQAEGRGRAEDSSYTLVEVKNSGVAGKEYVNEYRKDMMHKAIDKIRTLDQAEYDQQILEFQMQAILEKKVRMTKKKHKDIKTENPSKVKFSCRGCSLYVCTGEDIQIIAGVHRVNVTPEFSELFNQTENTSLQEKHLDCETSGFIACKKCGEKWGSMMMYRSIECPCLHVKNFVVTINEKKIGKCTKWSELPVRFSPFDYAEHARRVAQSSDDDETA
;
A
#
# COMPACT_ATOMS: atom_id res chain seq x y z
N MET A 1 0.73 50.46 -29.41
CA MET A 1 1.25 49.13 -29.80
C MET A 1 2.21 48.73 -28.70
N ALA A 2 1.94 47.62 -28.00
CA ALA A 2 2.89 47.11 -27.01
C ALA A 2 4.21 46.81 -27.72
N SER A 3 5.33 47.23 -27.16
CA SER A 3 6.64 46.95 -27.71
C SER A 3 6.84 45.42 -27.70
N ASP A 4 7.45 44.83 -28.74
CA ASP A 4 7.79 43.38 -28.76
C ASP A 4 8.58 42.96 -27.50
N LYS A 5 9.23 43.92 -26.82
CA LYS A 5 9.91 43.73 -25.52
C LYS A 5 8.94 43.50 -24.35
N ASP A 6 7.79 44.17 -24.30
CA ASP A 6 6.79 43.99 -23.22
C ASP A 6 6.16 42.60 -23.30
N GLN A 7 5.91 42.11 -24.52
CA GLN A 7 5.36 40.77 -24.74
C GLN A 7 6.33 39.67 -24.27
N MET A 8 7.64 39.85 -24.45
CA MET A 8 8.63 38.91 -23.94
C MET A 8 8.74 38.95 -22.40
N CYS A 9 8.62 40.13 -21.80
CA CYS A 9 8.61 40.28 -20.34
C CYS A 9 7.38 39.61 -19.71
N GLU A 10 6.21 39.73 -20.33
CA GLU A 10 4.98 39.04 -19.94
C GLU A 10 5.15 37.52 -19.97
N ILE A 11 5.72 36.99 -21.07
CA ILE A 11 5.96 35.54 -21.23
C ILE A 11 6.89 35.00 -20.15
N VAL A 12 7.97 35.71 -19.81
CA VAL A 12 8.91 35.25 -18.77
C VAL A 12 8.23 35.16 -17.40
N ILE A 13 7.42 36.15 -17.02
CA ILE A 13 6.72 36.14 -15.74
C ILE A 13 5.66 35.03 -15.71
N GLU A 14 4.94 34.80 -16.81
CA GLU A 14 3.94 33.73 -16.91
C GLU A 14 4.58 32.32 -16.89
N ASP A 15 5.69 32.11 -17.61
CA ASP A 15 6.38 30.81 -17.67
C ASP A 15 6.92 30.39 -16.29
N PHE A 16 7.35 31.36 -15.47
CA PHE A 16 7.85 31.12 -14.11
C PHE A 16 6.82 31.40 -13.01
N ARG A 17 5.56 31.72 -13.35
CA ARG A 17 4.50 32.04 -12.38
C ARG A 17 4.40 31.03 -11.23
N PRO A 18 4.41 29.70 -11.45
CA PRO A 18 4.33 28.74 -10.36
C PRO A 18 5.47 28.88 -9.33
N ARG A 19 6.67 29.21 -9.81
CA ARG A 19 7.86 29.37 -8.95
C ARG A 19 7.89 30.73 -8.27
N LEU A 20 7.52 31.78 -8.99
CA LEU A 20 7.44 33.14 -8.44
C LEU A 20 6.40 33.22 -7.30
N ARG A 21 5.28 32.50 -7.43
CA ARG A 21 4.24 32.38 -6.41
C ARG A 21 4.75 31.83 -5.07
N GLU A 22 5.74 30.95 -5.10
CA GLU A 22 6.34 30.34 -3.90
C GLU A 22 7.39 31.25 -3.24
N LEU A 23 8.10 32.04 -4.05
CA LEU A 23 9.24 32.85 -3.63
C LEU A 23 8.86 34.29 -3.22
N ILE A 24 7.79 34.85 -3.76
CA ILE A 24 7.37 36.23 -3.50
C ILE A 24 6.69 36.38 -2.13
N VAL A 25 7.20 37.29 -1.30
CA VAL A 25 6.53 37.75 -0.08
C VAL A 25 5.79 39.05 -0.37
N VAL A 26 4.48 38.96 -0.51
CA VAL A 26 3.65 40.02 -1.11
C VAL A 26 3.64 41.31 -0.31
N ASP A 27 3.50 41.22 1.01
CA ASP A 27 3.45 42.40 1.88
C ASP A 27 4.76 43.21 1.81
N ARG A 28 5.91 42.56 1.61
CA ARG A 28 7.21 43.24 1.44
C ARG A 28 7.31 43.90 0.06
N VAL A 29 6.95 43.16 -0.99
CA VAL A 29 7.08 43.64 -2.37
C VAL A 29 6.14 44.83 -2.63
N LEU A 30 4.92 44.82 -2.07
CA LEU A 30 3.90 45.85 -2.30
C LEU A 30 4.36 47.27 -1.96
N ASP A 31 5.21 47.43 -0.94
CA ASP A 31 5.73 48.74 -0.51
C ASP A 31 6.69 49.34 -1.56
N HIS A 32 7.40 48.49 -2.31
CA HIS A 32 8.36 48.89 -3.33
C HIS A 32 7.77 48.96 -4.75
N VAL A 33 6.57 48.41 -4.99
CA VAL A 33 5.90 48.48 -6.30
C VAL A 33 5.17 49.83 -6.46
N HIS A 34 5.88 50.90 -6.82
CA HIS A 34 5.33 52.27 -6.87
C HIS A 34 4.32 52.52 -8.01
N PHE A 35 4.28 51.66 -9.02
CA PHE A 35 3.40 51.84 -10.19
C PHE A 35 2.00 51.22 -10.04
N LEU A 36 1.71 50.54 -8.92
CA LEU A 36 0.37 50.04 -8.61
C LEU A 36 -0.44 51.06 -7.81
N GLU A 37 -1.70 51.22 -8.20
CA GLU A 37 -2.66 52.11 -7.52
C GLU A 37 -2.89 51.72 -6.05
N PRO A 38 -3.04 52.68 -5.12
CA PRO A 38 -3.23 52.42 -3.68
C PRO A 38 -4.39 51.46 -3.38
N ASP A 39 -5.51 51.59 -4.10
CA ASP A 39 -6.69 50.73 -3.92
C ASP A 39 -6.39 49.26 -4.27
N ARG A 40 -5.54 49.04 -5.29
CA ARG A 40 -5.10 47.68 -5.65
C ARG A 40 -4.12 47.11 -4.64
N LYS A 41 -3.20 47.92 -4.13
CA LYS A 41 -2.31 47.49 -3.05
C LYS A 41 -3.10 47.07 -1.82
N SER A 42 -4.14 47.84 -1.48
CA SER A 42 -5.07 47.52 -0.39
C SER A 42 -5.79 46.19 -0.62
N LEU A 43 -6.29 45.95 -1.84
CA LEU A 43 -6.95 44.68 -2.21
C LEU A 43 -5.99 43.49 -2.13
N ILE A 44 -4.76 43.63 -2.63
CA ILE A 44 -3.75 42.57 -2.60
C ILE A 44 -3.32 42.28 -1.15
N SER A 45 -3.13 43.30 -0.32
CA SER A 45 -2.82 43.11 1.10
C SER A 45 -4.00 42.50 1.88
N GLN A 46 -5.25 42.86 1.53
CA GLN A 46 -6.43 42.21 2.09
C GLN A 46 -6.48 40.72 1.71
N LYS A 47 -6.17 40.38 0.46
CA LYS A 47 -6.09 39.00 -0.02
C LYS A 47 -5.00 38.21 0.70
N ALA A 48 -3.86 38.83 1.00
CA ALA A 48 -2.78 38.21 1.77
C ALA A 48 -3.24 37.85 3.20
N ARG A 49 -4.08 38.70 3.81
CA ARG A 49 -4.65 38.48 5.14
C ARG A 49 -5.78 37.44 5.18
N SER A 50 -6.61 37.37 4.15
CA SER A 50 -7.76 36.44 4.12
C SER A 50 -7.40 35.06 3.59
N ASP A 51 -6.64 34.99 2.49
CA ASP A 51 -6.46 33.77 1.68
C ASP A 51 -5.00 33.29 1.66
N GLY A 52 -4.09 34.05 2.28
CA GLY A 52 -2.68 33.72 2.42
C GLY A 52 -1.78 34.28 1.30
N ASN A 53 -0.49 34.37 1.61
CA ASN A 53 0.54 34.98 0.74
C ASN A 53 0.58 34.39 -0.67
N THR A 54 0.38 33.08 -0.81
CA THR A 54 0.47 32.37 -2.10
C THR A 54 -0.65 32.79 -3.05
N ALA A 55 -1.88 32.98 -2.56
CA ALA A 55 -3.00 33.49 -3.35
C ALA A 55 -2.86 35.00 -3.65
N ALA A 56 -2.27 35.75 -2.71
CA ALA A 56 -1.97 37.16 -2.92
C ALA A 56 -0.83 37.38 -3.93
N ALA A 57 0.11 36.45 -4.03
CA ALA A 57 1.23 36.52 -4.98
C ALA A 57 0.74 36.36 -6.42
N ASP A 58 -0.21 35.44 -6.67
CA ASP A 58 -0.87 35.33 -7.97
C ASP A 58 -1.59 36.63 -8.34
N LEU A 59 -2.32 37.22 -7.39
CA LEU A 59 -3.05 38.47 -7.61
C LEU A 59 -2.10 39.66 -7.84
N LEU A 60 -0.93 39.68 -7.19
CA LEU A 60 0.12 40.66 -7.45
C LEU A 60 0.69 40.50 -8.86
N ILE A 61 0.99 39.26 -9.28
CA ILE A 61 1.50 38.96 -10.63
C ILE A 61 0.46 39.37 -11.68
N ASP A 62 -0.82 39.07 -11.47
CA ASP A 62 -1.91 39.49 -12.35
C ASP A 62 -2.04 41.01 -12.43
N ALA A 63 -1.88 41.70 -11.29
CA ALA A 63 -1.94 43.16 -11.24
C ALA A 63 -0.76 43.81 -11.98
N VAL A 64 0.43 43.19 -11.93
CA VAL A 64 1.65 43.63 -12.62
C VAL A 64 1.55 43.37 -14.13
N LEU A 65 0.91 42.28 -14.56
CA LEU A 65 0.75 41.92 -15.97
C LEU A 65 -0.42 42.66 -16.66
N LYS A 66 -1.21 43.46 -15.92
CA LYS A 66 -2.40 44.12 -16.46
C LYS A 66 -2.06 45.33 -17.34
N LYS A 67 -2.56 45.31 -18.58
CA LYS A 67 -2.39 46.38 -19.58
C LYS A 67 -3.31 47.59 -19.31
N PRO A 68 -2.90 48.83 -19.69
CA PRO A 68 -1.62 49.20 -20.32
C PRO A 68 -0.48 49.34 -19.30
N HIS A 69 0.73 48.93 -19.70
CA HIS A 69 1.92 49.00 -18.85
C HIS A 69 2.50 50.41 -18.76
N SER A 70 3.00 50.79 -17.58
CA SER A 70 3.78 52.02 -17.41
C SER A 70 5.19 51.84 -18.03
N PRO A 71 5.81 52.90 -18.57
CA PRO A 71 7.17 52.81 -19.09
C PRO A 71 8.15 52.34 -18.00
N GLY A 72 8.88 51.25 -18.26
CA GLY A 72 9.84 50.69 -17.30
C GLY A 72 9.22 49.83 -16.19
N TRP A 73 7.94 49.46 -16.28
CA TRP A 73 7.25 48.61 -15.30
C TRP A 73 8.02 47.33 -14.93
N PHE A 74 8.62 46.66 -15.93
CA PHE A 74 9.34 45.41 -15.73
C PHE A 74 10.59 45.61 -14.88
N THR A 75 11.39 46.65 -15.19
CA THR A 75 12.55 47.03 -14.38
C THR A 75 12.13 47.46 -12.98
N ALA A 76 11.06 48.25 -12.86
CA ALA A 76 10.52 48.66 -11.56
C ALA A 76 10.03 47.47 -10.72
N PHE A 77 9.49 46.42 -11.34
CA PHE A 77 9.07 45.20 -10.65
C PHE A 77 10.27 44.35 -10.20
N VAL A 78 11.28 44.20 -11.06
CA VAL A 78 12.53 43.53 -10.69
C VAL A 78 13.25 44.28 -9.56
N ASP A 79 13.31 45.61 -9.64
CA ASP A 79 13.88 46.44 -8.57
C ASP A 79 13.07 46.31 -7.28
N ALA A 80 11.73 46.24 -7.36
CA ALA A 80 10.90 45.99 -6.19
C ALA A 80 11.20 44.64 -5.54
N LEU A 81 11.44 43.58 -6.31
CA LEU A 81 11.82 42.26 -5.79
C LEU A 81 13.22 42.25 -5.17
N LEU A 82 14.18 42.94 -5.78
CA LEU A 82 15.54 43.07 -5.24
C LEU A 82 15.59 43.87 -3.93
N ASN A 83 14.72 44.87 -3.79
CA ASN A 83 14.66 45.73 -2.61
C ASN A 83 13.75 45.18 -1.47
N SER A 84 13.06 44.05 -1.69
CA SER A 84 12.11 43.45 -0.73
C SER A 84 12.52 42.06 -0.23
N ASP A 85 13.83 41.78 -0.23
CA ASP A 85 14.45 40.50 0.15
C ASP A 85 13.92 39.29 -0.66
N CYS A 86 13.33 39.54 -1.83
CA CYS A 86 12.85 38.54 -2.79
C CYS A 86 13.83 38.38 -3.98
N SER A 87 15.14 38.46 -3.70
CA SER A 87 16.20 38.41 -4.73
C SER A 87 16.17 37.12 -5.54
N TYR A 88 15.84 35.99 -4.92
CA TYR A 88 15.74 34.72 -5.64
C TYR A 88 14.58 34.71 -6.66
N ALA A 89 13.47 35.41 -6.39
CA ALA A 89 12.41 35.60 -7.39
C ALA A 89 12.87 36.52 -8.53
N ALA A 90 13.66 37.55 -8.22
CA ALA A 90 14.26 38.43 -9.22
C ALA A 90 15.20 37.66 -10.18
N ASP A 91 15.95 36.67 -9.67
CA ASP A 91 16.83 35.82 -10.48
C ASP A 91 16.06 35.03 -11.56
N TYR A 92 14.87 34.51 -11.25
CA TYR A 92 14.02 33.84 -12.25
C TYR A 92 13.51 34.80 -13.32
N ILE A 93 13.11 36.02 -12.94
CA ILE A 93 12.64 37.03 -13.89
C ILE A 93 13.78 37.57 -14.75
N GLN A 94 14.99 37.66 -14.20
CA GLN A 94 16.21 38.04 -14.92
C GLN A 94 16.87 36.88 -15.69
N LEU A 95 16.31 35.67 -15.60
CA LEU A 95 16.83 34.42 -16.19
C LEU A 95 18.23 34.03 -15.71
N ASN A 96 18.61 34.48 -14.51
CA ASN A 96 19.79 34.02 -13.77
C ASN A 96 19.47 32.69 -13.06
N LEU A 97 19.05 31.68 -13.83
CA LEU A 97 18.52 30.43 -13.30
C LEU A 97 19.63 29.57 -12.64
N PRO A 98 19.34 28.91 -11.50
CA PRO A 98 20.24 27.92 -10.93
C PRO A 98 20.44 26.72 -11.86
N ASP A 99 21.49 25.93 -11.63
CA ASP A 99 21.66 24.67 -12.35
C ASP A 99 20.49 23.72 -12.06
N PRO A 100 19.90 23.02 -13.06
CA PRO A 100 18.79 22.09 -12.84
C PRO A 100 19.08 20.96 -11.84
N GLU A 101 20.35 20.63 -11.57
CA GLU A 101 20.70 19.68 -10.51
C GLU A 101 20.62 20.34 -9.12
N VAL A 102 21.14 21.56 -8.98
CA VAL A 102 21.10 22.36 -7.74
C VAL A 102 19.65 22.71 -7.38
N GLU A 103 18.83 23.05 -8.36
CA GLU A 103 17.41 23.36 -8.16
C GLU A 103 16.62 22.12 -7.70
N ARG A 104 16.88 20.97 -8.33
CA ARG A 104 16.25 19.70 -7.95
C ARG A 104 16.66 19.25 -6.55
N GLU A 105 17.93 19.45 -6.19
CA GLU A 105 18.43 19.18 -4.84
C GLU A 105 17.78 20.12 -3.82
N ASN A 106 17.67 21.41 -4.12
CA ASN A 106 16.99 22.37 -3.26
C ASN A 106 15.51 21.99 -3.04
N ASP A 107 14.78 21.62 -4.09
CA ASP A 107 13.37 21.19 -3.97
C ASP A 107 13.23 19.90 -3.14
N GLN A 108 14.21 19.00 -3.22
CA GLN A 108 14.25 17.81 -2.35
C GLN A 108 14.47 18.19 -0.88
N CYS A 109 15.37 19.13 -0.61
CA CYS A 109 15.64 19.65 0.74
C CYS A 109 14.43 20.40 1.32
N VAL A 110 13.74 21.22 0.53
CA VAL A 110 12.50 21.91 0.94
C VAL A 110 11.43 20.87 1.31
N ARG A 111 11.17 19.90 0.43
CA ARG A 111 10.22 18.80 0.71
C ARG A 111 10.59 17.99 1.95
N LEU A 112 11.88 17.76 2.17
CA LEU A 112 12.36 17.06 3.34
C LEU A 112 12.06 17.85 4.63
N ILE A 113 12.30 19.17 4.65
CA ILE A 113 11.94 20.02 5.79
C ILE A 113 10.42 20.08 6.00
N GLU A 114 9.61 20.15 4.94
CA GLU A 114 8.16 20.12 5.06
C GLU A 114 7.65 18.80 5.67
N LEU A 115 8.21 17.66 5.25
CA LEU A 115 7.90 16.35 5.80
C LEU A 115 8.34 16.20 7.27
N LEU A 116 9.49 16.76 7.62
CA LEU A 116 10.08 16.65 8.96
C LEU A 116 9.62 17.76 9.91
N SER A 117 8.90 18.78 9.41
CA SER A 117 8.40 19.92 10.18
C SER A 117 7.72 19.52 11.50
N PRO A 118 6.84 18.49 11.56
CA PRO A 118 6.21 18.06 12.82
C PRO A 118 7.20 17.59 13.90
N SER A 119 8.38 17.10 13.49
CA SER A 119 9.44 16.68 14.41
C SER A 119 10.41 17.83 14.74
N LEU A 120 10.68 18.69 13.75
CA LEU A 120 11.61 19.82 13.87
C LEU A 120 11.07 20.95 14.76
N VAL A 121 9.75 21.12 14.88
CA VAL A 121 9.14 22.17 15.72
C VAL A 121 9.43 22.07 17.22
N ASN A 122 10.01 20.95 17.68
CA ASN A 122 10.43 20.76 19.07
C ASN A 122 11.85 21.28 19.36
N MET A 123 12.50 21.96 18.41
CA MET A 123 13.80 22.60 18.60
C MET A 123 13.72 23.76 19.61
N LYS A 124 14.85 24.14 20.20
CA LYS A 124 14.98 25.40 20.95
C LYS A 124 14.96 26.57 19.96
N THR A 125 13.75 27.01 19.64
CA THR A 125 13.49 27.99 18.57
C THR A 125 14.30 29.27 18.71
N ALA A 126 14.41 29.85 19.91
CA ALA A 126 15.15 31.09 20.13
C ALA A 126 16.65 30.92 19.79
N ASP A 127 17.29 29.88 20.32
CA ASP A 127 18.71 29.57 20.10
C ASP A 127 18.97 29.30 18.60
N VAL A 128 18.14 28.47 17.96
CA VAL A 128 18.27 28.15 16.54
C VAL A 128 18.02 29.38 15.67
N CYS A 129 17.06 30.23 16.04
CA CYS A 129 16.73 31.47 15.32
C CYS A 129 17.89 32.47 15.32
N GLU A 130 18.55 32.69 16.46
CA GLU A 130 19.74 33.56 16.56
C GLU A 130 20.87 33.09 15.65
N HIS A 131 21.13 31.78 15.61
CA HIS A 131 22.19 31.21 14.78
C HIS A 131 21.83 31.21 13.28
N CYS A 132 20.56 30.99 12.93
CA CYS A 132 20.08 31.11 11.55
C CYS A 132 20.17 32.54 11.02
N TYR A 133 19.85 33.53 11.87
CA TYR A 133 20.00 34.94 11.52
C TYR A 133 21.47 35.34 11.38
N ALA A 134 22.35 34.90 12.30
CA ALA A 134 23.79 35.15 12.21
C ALA A 134 24.44 34.57 10.94
N GLN A 135 23.89 33.48 10.39
CA GLN A 135 24.32 32.86 9.12
C GLN A 135 23.62 33.41 7.87
N LEU A 136 22.81 34.47 8.03
CA LEU A 136 22.06 35.16 6.98
C LEU A 136 21.10 34.24 6.21
N LEU A 137 20.42 33.32 6.90
CA LEU A 137 19.44 32.42 6.27
C LEU A 137 18.08 33.07 5.98
N PHE A 138 17.77 34.18 6.66
CA PHE A 138 16.58 35.01 6.45
C PHE A 138 16.84 36.44 6.94
N PRO A 139 16.07 37.44 6.49
CA PRO A 139 16.27 38.85 6.81
C PRO A 139 15.88 39.23 8.26
N GLN A 140 16.29 40.43 8.70
CA GLN A 140 16.07 40.92 10.07
C GLN A 140 14.59 41.01 10.45
N GLU A 141 13.71 41.37 9.52
CA GLU A 141 12.27 41.40 9.78
C GLU A 141 11.71 40.02 10.14
N ASP A 142 12.17 38.95 9.47
CA ASP A 142 11.77 37.59 9.79
C ASP A 142 12.28 37.18 11.18
N PHE A 143 13.50 37.60 11.56
CA PHE A 143 14.04 37.39 12.90
C PHE A 143 13.14 38.01 13.98
N GLU A 144 12.73 39.27 13.79
CA GLU A 144 11.86 39.99 14.73
C GLU A 144 10.46 39.36 14.82
N ILE A 145 9.87 38.95 13.68
CA ILE A 145 8.56 38.27 13.62
C ILE A 145 8.62 36.90 14.32
N ILE A 146 9.66 36.11 14.05
CA ILE A 146 9.83 34.78 14.66
C ILE A 146 10.01 34.91 16.17
N ASN A 147 10.80 35.88 16.64
CA ASN A 147 10.99 36.12 18.07
C ASN A 147 9.72 36.62 18.76
N ALA A 148 8.97 37.53 18.11
CA ALA A 148 7.68 38.01 18.61
C ALA A 148 6.65 36.87 18.70
N GLU A 149 6.56 36.01 17.67
CA GLU A 149 5.67 34.85 17.69
C GLU A 149 6.12 33.82 18.74
N THR A 150 7.43 33.60 18.90
CA THR A 150 7.98 32.72 19.93
C THR A 150 7.60 33.20 21.34
N ALA A 151 7.66 34.50 21.59
CA ALA A 151 7.27 35.10 22.86
C ALA A 151 5.74 35.08 23.10
N ASN A 152 4.94 35.31 22.06
CA ASN A 152 3.49 35.46 22.18
C ASN A 152 2.71 34.14 22.09
N LYS A 153 3.14 33.21 21.22
CA LYS A 153 2.44 31.94 20.93
C LYS A 153 3.27 30.69 21.24
N GLY A 154 4.45 30.88 21.82
CA GLY A 154 5.34 29.81 22.28
C GLY A 154 6.31 29.29 21.21
N PRO A 155 7.29 28.47 21.62
CA PRO A 155 8.42 28.04 20.77
C PRO A 155 7.99 27.26 19.53
N ILE A 156 6.90 26.48 19.62
CA ILE A 156 6.37 25.70 18.49
C ILE A 156 5.84 26.62 17.38
N GLY A 157 5.17 27.72 17.74
CA GLY A 157 4.66 28.70 16.78
C GLY A 157 5.81 29.40 16.04
N GLY A 158 6.82 29.84 16.80
CA GLY A 158 8.04 30.41 16.23
C GLY A 158 8.82 29.44 15.34
N ALA A 159 8.94 28.16 15.73
CA ALA A 159 9.67 27.16 14.95
C ALA A 159 9.03 26.93 13.57
N ARG A 160 7.69 26.98 13.49
CA ARG A 160 6.96 26.86 12.22
C ARG A 160 7.25 28.05 11.30
N LEU A 161 7.30 29.26 11.85
CA LEU A 161 7.66 30.44 11.06
C LEU A 161 9.12 30.41 10.62
N LEU A 162 10.02 30.00 11.50
CA LEU A 162 11.45 29.83 11.20
C LEU A 162 11.67 28.86 10.04
N LEU A 163 11.07 27.67 10.08
CA LEU A 163 11.20 26.69 9.01
C LEU A 163 10.60 27.21 7.69
N LYS A 164 9.50 27.96 7.76
CA LYS A 164 8.85 28.57 6.59
C LYS A 164 9.70 29.70 5.97
N SER A 165 10.47 30.43 6.77
CA SER A 165 11.33 31.50 6.28
C SER A 165 12.63 30.96 5.66
N ILE A 166 13.24 29.93 6.25
CA ILE A 166 14.52 29.37 5.79
C ILE A 166 14.39 28.69 4.40
N VAL A 167 13.29 27.97 4.15
CA VAL A 167 13.09 27.22 2.87
C VAL A 167 12.92 28.12 1.64
N ARG A 168 12.71 29.42 1.84
CA ARG A 168 12.55 30.42 0.77
C ARG A 168 13.88 31.03 0.32
N GLY A 169 14.95 30.79 1.06
CA GLY A 169 16.29 31.30 0.75
C GLY A 169 16.91 30.66 -0.50
N GLN A 170 17.98 31.27 -0.99
CA GLN A 170 18.75 30.74 -2.11
C GLN A 170 19.34 29.35 -1.80
N PRO A 171 19.59 28.50 -2.82
CA PRO A 171 20.18 27.17 -2.64
C PRO A 171 21.46 27.19 -1.79
N GLY A 172 21.60 26.21 -0.90
CA GLY A 172 22.71 26.13 0.08
C GLY A 172 22.31 26.49 1.52
N TRP A 173 21.05 26.86 1.76
CA TRP A 173 20.52 27.07 3.13
C TRP A 173 20.48 25.78 3.95
N PHE A 174 20.23 24.62 3.31
CA PHE A 174 20.01 23.35 4.01
C PHE A 174 21.26 22.85 4.74
N SER A 175 22.43 22.91 4.11
CA SER A 175 23.70 22.52 4.74
C SER A 175 24.07 23.42 5.92
N LYS A 176 23.84 24.73 5.80
CA LYS A 176 24.01 25.70 6.89
C LYS A 176 23.03 25.42 8.04
N PHE A 177 21.78 25.11 7.73
CA PHE A 177 20.75 24.78 8.73
C PHE A 177 21.10 23.49 9.49
N LEU A 178 21.59 22.45 8.80
CA LEU A 178 22.09 21.24 9.44
C LEU A 178 23.25 21.53 10.40
N GLN A 179 24.21 22.36 9.99
CA GLN A 179 25.32 22.76 10.86
C GLN A 179 24.82 23.52 12.09
N ILE A 180 23.82 24.39 11.96
CA ILE A 180 23.21 25.10 13.09
C ILE A 180 22.50 24.14 14.05
N LEU A 181 21.77 23.15 13.55
CA LEU A 181 21.15 22.12 14.41
C LEU A 181 22.21 21.32 15.17
N ARG A 182 23.39 21.10 14.58
CA ARG A 182 24.53 20.47 15.24
C ARG A 182 25.13 21.38 16.32
N ASP A 183 25.40 22.65 15.99
CA ASP A 183 26.04 23.62 16.87
C ASP A 183 25.16 24.01 18.07
N THR A 184 23.84 23.96 17.90
CA THR A 184 22.84 24.20 18.97
C THR A 184 22.49 22.93 19.77
N GLU A 185 23.28 21.86 19.64
CA GLU A 185 23.15 20.58 20.34
C GLU A 185 21.89 19.75 20.03
N HIS A 186 21.22 19.97 18.90
CA HIS A 186 20.04 19.20 18.46
C HIS A 186 20.42 17.95 17.65
N LYS A 187 21.26 17.07 18.22
CA LYS A 187 21.80 15.87 17.54
C LYS A 187 20.72 14.96 16.92
N ASN A 188 19.63 14.71 17.66
CA ASN A 188 18.53 13.88 17.17
C ASN A 188 17.82 14.49 15.95
N LEU A 189 17.74 15.83 15.86
CA LEU A 189 17.13 16.52 14.72
C LEU A 189 18.10 16.59 13.53
N TYR A 190 19.41 16.74 13.80
CA TYR A 190 20.47 16.66 12.81
C TYR A 190 20.53 15.28 12.13
N GLU A 191 20.47 14.20 12.89
CA GLU A 191 20.45 12.83 12.36
C GLU A 191 19.15 12.54 11.59
N LEU A 192 18.00 13.02 12.09
CA LEU A 192 16.70 12.89 11.43
C LEU A 192 16.63 13.57 10.06
N THR A 193 17.39 14.67 9.90
CA THR A 193 17.48 15.43 8.64
C THR A 193 18.59 14.95 7.71
N GLY A 194 19.25 13.82 8.04
CA GLY A 194 20.23 13.15 7.18
C GLY A 194 21.70 13.43 7.50
N GLY A 195 22.00 14.08 8.63
CA GLY A 195 23.37 14.29 9.11
C GLY A 195 24.03 13.00 9.60
N SER A 196 25.27 12.72 9.16
CA SER A 196 26.05 11.55 9.59
C SER A 196 26.93 11.88 10.82
N PRO A 197 27.04 10.99 11.83
CA PRO A 197 27.87 11.21 13.01
C PRO A 197 29.39 11.12 12.76
N ASP A 198 29.85 10.65 11.59
CA ASP A 198 31.27 10.34 11.30
C ASP A 198 32.13 11.50 10.74
N CYS A 199 31.62 12.74 10.68
CA CYS A 199 32.35 13.88 10.08
C CYS A 199 33.41 14.56 10.98
N ASP A 200 33.84 13.94 12.08
CA ASP A 200 34.92 14.48 12.93
C ASP A 200 36.34 14.16 12.42
N LYS A 201 36.46 13.57 11.23
CA LYS A 201 37.76 13.34 10.59
C LYS A 201 37.72 13.69 9.11
N GLN A 202 38.46 14.74 8.78
CA GLN A 202 38.83 15.25 7.45
C GLN A 202 37.77 16.15 6.77
N GLY A 203 38.12 17.43 6.67
CA GLY A 203 37.42 18.38 5.83
C GLY A 203 37.65 18.05 4.36
N ASP A 204 36.62 17.51 3.71
CA ASP A 204 36.42 17.65 2.28
C ASP A 204 34.94 17.41 1.94
N SER A 205 34.39 18.28 1.11
CA SER A 205 32.98 18.31 0.68
C SER A 205 32.60 17.03 -0.08
N PHE A 206 31.63 16.28 0.44
CA PHE A 206 31.10 15.08 -0.21
C PHE A 206 30.05 15.45 -1.27
N LEU A 207 30.52 15.90 -2.44
CA LEU A 207 29.71 15.89 -3.67
C LEU A 207 29.42 14.43 -4.06
N LEU A 208 28.14 14.08 -4.18
CA LEU A 208 27.65 12.87 -4.82
C LEU A 208 28.25 12.75 -6.24
N LYS A 209 29.33 11.99 -6.37
CA LYS A 209 29.89 11.63 -7.68
C LYS A 209 28.93 10.64 -8.38
N HIS A 210 28.12 11.15 -9.29
CA HIS A 210 27.51 10.35 -10.34
C HIS A 210 28.22 10.58 -11.68
N THR A 211 28.65 9.48 -12.31
CA THR A 211 29.17 9.41 -13.69
C THR A 211 28.12 9.81 -14.72
N PRO A 212 28.47 10.57 -15.78
CA PRO A 212 27.51 11.14 -16.73
C PRO A 212 27.10 10.15 -17.82
N LEU A 213 25.80 10.05 -18.08
CA LEU A 213 25.21 9.36 -19.24
C LEU A 213 24.45 10.37 -20.11
N SER A 214 25.06 10.69 -21.26
CA SER A 214 24.43 10.93 -22.57
C SER A 214 23.45 12.11 -22.77
N LEU A 215 23.99 13.23 -23.24
CA LEU A 215 23.77 13.79 -24.59
C LEU A 215 22.35 13.70 -25.23
N HIS A 216 21.32 14.26 -24.59
CA HIS A 216 20.09 14.65 -25.33
C HIS A 216 19.34 15.86 -24.75
N CYS A 217 20.07 16.83 -24.18
CA CYS A 217 19.48 18.07 -23.66
C CYS A 217 20.36 19.32 -23.93
N MET A 218 21.06 19.37 -25.07
CA MET A 218 21.75 20.60 -25.52
C MET A 218 20.97 21.38 -26.60
N GLN A 219 19.87 20.83 -27.13
CA GLN A 219 19.12 21.47 -28.22
C GLN A 219 18.09 22.51 -27.77
N PHE A 220 17.68 22.52 -26.49
CA PHE A 220 16.76 23.54 -25.94
C PHE A 220 17.49 24.78 -25.38
N LYS A 221 18.64 24.60 -24.70
CA LYS A 221 19.45 25.72 -24.17
C LYS A 221 19.98 26.65 -25.26
N ILE A 222 20.33 26.13 -26.45
CA ILE A 222 20.91 26.94 -27.54
C ILE A 222 19.85 27.81 -28.26
N LYS A 223 18.56 27.46 -28.19
CA LYS A 223 17.49 28.18 -28.91
C LYS A 223 16.96 29.40 -28.13
N LEU A 224 16.96 29.34 -26.80
CA LEU A 224 16.48 30.43 -25.94
C LEU A 224 17.56 31.50 -25.70
N LEU A 225 18.80 31.07 -25.43
CA LEU A 225 19.96 31.97 -25.25
C LEU A 225 20.30 32.76 -26.53
N SER A 226 20.11 32.18 -27.71
CA SER A 226 20.38 32.88 -28.99
C SER A 226 19.34 33.95 -29.35
N CYS A 227 18.13 33.89 -28.80
CA CYS A 227 17.12 34.94 -28.95
C CYS A 227 17.36 36.10 -27.98
N ILE A 228 17.81 35.83 -26.75
CA ILE A 228 17.99 36.85 -25.71
C ILE A 228 19.31 37.62 -25.91
N TYR A 229 20.40 36.95 -26.29
CA TYR A 229 21.69 37.63 -26.52
C TYR A 229 21.65 38.60 -27.72
N ARG A 230 20.68 38.45 -28.64
CA ARG A 230 20.45 39.39 -29.75
C ARG A 230 19.67 40.65 -29.36
N LEU A 231 19.01 40.68 -28.20
CA LEU A 231 18.16 41.79 -27.79
C LEU A 231 18.84 42.76 -26.81
N VAL A 232 20.00 42.36 -26.25
CA VAL A 232 20.74 43.11 -25.21
C VAL A 232 22.05 43.73 -25.73
N SER A 233 22.42 43.50 -26.99
CA SER A 233 23.64 44.09 -27.56
C SER A 233 23.37 44.74 -28.91
N ASP A 234 22.90 45.98 -28.87
CA ASP A 234 23.10 46.92 -29.99
C ASP A 234 22.92 48.37 -29.51
N GLU A 235 23.92 48.89 -28.80
CA GLU A 235 24.32 50.29 -28.94
C GLU A 235 25.55 50.33 -29.88
N LYS A 236 25.35 51.03 -31.01
CA LYS A 236 26.26 51.29 -32.13
C LYS A 236 27.74 51.50 -31.74
N LEU A 237 28.70 50.93 -32.50
CA LEU A 237 29.40 51.60 -33.62
C LEU A 237 30.54 50.74 -34.25
N THR A 238 30.57 50.72 -35.58
CA THR A 238 31.73 50.60 -36.52
C THR A 238 32.56 49.31 -36.67
N SER A 239 32.52 48.80 -37.91
CA SER A 239 33.43 47.87 -38.61
C SER A 239 34.83 48.54 -38.88
N PRO A 240 35.87 47.87 -39.44
CA PRO A 240 35.76 46.73 -40.36
C PRO A 240 36.91 45.67 -40.45
N LYS A 241 36.61 44.66 -41.30
CA LYS A 241 37.49 43.92 -42.24
C LYS A 241 38.13 42.55 -41.90
N ASP A 242 37.81 41.63 -42.81
CA ASP A 242 38.65 40.65 -43.52
C ASP A 242 38.97 39.25 -42.94
N GLU A 243 38.38 38.27 -43.66
CA GLU A 243 39.01 37.12 -44.35
C GLU A 243 39.58 35.88 -43.62
N VAL A 244 38.92 34.73 -43.88
CA VAL A 244 39.43 33.53 -44.60
C VAL A 244 40.35 32.48 -43.90
N LYS A 245 39.88 31.21 -43.98
CA LYS A 245 40.56 29.87 -44.06
C LYS A 245 41.28 29.26 -42.83
N GLY A 246 40.85 28.03 -42.50
CA GLY A 246 41.59 26.83 -42.92
C GLY A 246 42.32 25.96 -41.88
N SER A 247 41.78 24.74 -41.69
CA SER A 247 42.47 23.43 -41.71
C SER A 247 43.44 22.93 -40.61
N LYS A 248 43.11 21.68 -40.19
CA LYS A 248 43.94 20.45 -40.00
C LYS A 248 44.73 20.23 -38.68
N ALA A 249 44.25 19.21 -37.94
CA ALA A 249 44.90 17.99 -37.42
C ALA A 249 46.43 17.91 -37.23
N VAL A 250 46.88 17.23 -36.15
CA VAL A 250 47.69 15.97 -36.16
C VAL A 250 48.36 15.66 -34.78
N THR A 251 48.22 14.39 -34.35
CA THR A 251 49.06 13.48 -33.51
C THR A 251 49.43 13.68 -32.02
N GLU A 252 49.26 12.55 -31.30
CA GLU A 252 49.96 11.95 -30.12
C GLU A 252 51.52 11.88 -30.22
N PRO A 253 52.34 11.62 -29.15
CA PRO A 253 52.35 10.34 -28.39
C PRO A 253 52.87 10.31 -26.91
N ALA A 254 52.86 9.06 -26.39
CA ALA A 254 53.20 8.40 -25.11
C ALA A 254 54.48 8.76 -24.30
N GLU A 255 54.52 8.35 -23.00
CA GLU A 255 55.63 7.62 -22.32
C GLU A 255 55.30 7.19 -20.86
N SER A 256 56.16 6.35 -20.26
CA SER A 256 55.92 5.24 -19.30
C SER A 256 56.60 5.32 -17.91
N CYS A 257 56.35 4.31 -17.04
CA CYS A 257 57.24 3.63 -16.03
C CYS A 257 56.83 3.60 -14.53
N ASP A 258 57.17 2.48 -13.88
CA ASP A 258 56.79 1.85 -12.57
C ASP A 258 58.05 1.82 -11.60
N PRO A 259 58.14 1.09 -10.46
CA PRO A 259 57.44 1.03 -9.14
C PRO A 259 58.40 1.13 -7.89
N SER A 260 57.89 0.77 -6.68
CA SER A 260 58.52 0.47 -5.33
C SER A 260 58.49 1.60 -4.25
N GLU A 261 58.26 1.39 -2.94
CA GLU A 261 58.78 0.39 -1.98
C GLU A 261 57.97 0.33 -0.64
N VAL A 262 58.36 -0.57 0.28
CA VAL A 262 57.66 -1.21 1.42
C VAL A 262 57.86 -0.49 2.76
N VAL A 263 56.87 -0.49 3.69
CA VAL A 263 57.13 -0.56 5.16
C VAL A 263 56.04 -1.39 5.89
N GLN A 264 56.48 -2.44 6.60
CA GLN A 264 55.71 -3.26 7.56
C GLN A 264 55.94 -2.77 9.00
N ILE A 265 54.91 -2.80 9.85
CA ILE A 265 55.05 -2.95 11.31
C ILE A 265 53.98 -3.94 11.81
N ASN A 266 54.41 -4.95 12.58
CA ASN A 266 53.64 -6.06 13.17
C ASN A 266 53.49 -5.88 14.70
N ILE A 267 52.69 -6.79 15.32
CA ILE A 267 52.56 -7.17 16.77
C ILE A 267 51.27 -6.57 17.40
N THR A 268 50.25 -7.27 17.95
CA THR A 268 50.10 -8.63 18.55
C THR A 268 48.63 -9.07 18.67
N GLU A 269 48.40 -10.39 18.82
CA GLU A 269 47.14 -11.16 18.76
C GLU A 269 46.33 -11.31 20.07
N LYS A 270 44.98 -11.45 19.93
CA LYS A 270 44.06 -12.55 20.39
C LYS A 270 42.63 -12.05 20.74
N PRO A 271 41.57 -12.89 20.73
CA PRO A 271 41.23 -14.04 19.87
C PRO A 271 39.85 -13.89 19.18
N GLN A 272 39.61 -14.77 18.20
CA GLN A 272 38.50 -14.82 17.25
C GLN A 272 37.16 -15.24 17.87
N ASP A 273 36.07 -14.59 17.43
CA ASP A 273 34.79 -15.24 17.08
C ASP A 273 33.93 -14.32 16.17
N THR A 274 34.51 -13.83 15.07
CA THR A 274 33.76 -13.23 13.95
C THR A 274 34.52 -13.46 12.65
N ALA A 275 34.37 -14.66 12.06
CA ALA A 275 34.88 -14.97 10.72
C ALA A 275 33.75 -15.56 9.87
N ALA A 276 32.86 -14.69 9.40
CA ALA A 276 31.96 -14.98 8.27
C ALA A 276 31.60 -13.69 7.53
N ALA A 277 32.59 -12.84 7.25
CA ALA A 277 32.40 -11.66 6.42
C ALA A 277 33.74 -11.22 5.81
N ARG A 278 34.32 -12.06 4.93
CA ARG A 278 35.37 -11.63 3.99
C ARG A 278 35.72 -12.58 2.82
N ASP A 279 34.91 -13.60 2.53
CA ASP A 279 35.06 -14.44 1.33
C ASP A 279 33.71 -14.63 0.63
N ALA A 280 33.28 -13.65 -0.19
CA ALA A 280 32.00 -13.71 -0.91
C ALA A 280 32.16 -13.58 -2.44
N GLU A 281 33.30 -13.97 -2.99
CA GLU A 281 33.56 -13.84 -4.44
C GLU A 281 33.33 -15.11 -5.27
N ASN A 282 33.00 -16.26 -4.68
CA ASN A 282 32.47 -17.43 -5.41
C ASN A 282 31.69 -18.37 -4.46
N ALA A 283 30.52 -17.93 -3.98
CA ALA A 283 29.66 -18.80 -3.17
C ALA A 283 28.91 -19.79 -4.07
N ASP A 284 29.47 -20.99 -4.23
CA ASP A 284 28.82 -22.05 -5.00
C ASP A 284 27.50 -22.49 -4.32
N ILE A 285 26.46 -22.78 -5.11
CA ILE A 285 25.14 -23.12 -4.56
C ILE A 285 25.16 -24.58 -4.10
N VAL A 286 25.34 -24.80 -2.80
CA VAL A 286 25.30 -26.14 -2.19
C VAL A 286 23.92 -26.42 -1.63
N LEU A 287 23.31 -27.54 -2.06
CA LEU A 287 22.09 -28.08 -1.47
C LEU A 287 22.42 -29.12 -0.40
N ARG A 288 21.59 -29.20 0.63
CA ARG A 288 21.61 -30.31 1.60
C ARG A 288 21.15 -31.62 0.94
N ASP A 289 21.48 -32.77 1.50
CA ASP A 289 21.10 -34.08 0.93
C ASP A 289 19.59 -34.19 0.68
N TYR A 290 18.76 -33.88 1.69
CA TYR A 290 17.30 -33.91 1.54
C TYR A 290 16.77 -32.91 0.49
N GLN A 291 17.50 -31.81 0.25
CA GLN A 291 17.16 -30.82 -0.78
C GLN A 291 17.53 -31.34 -2.17
N MET A 292 18.65 -32.04 -2.30
CA MET A 292 19.07 -32.68 -3.54
C MET A 292 18.10 -33.81 -3.94
N ASP A 293 17.69 -34.63 -2.98
CA ASP A 293 16.75 -35.73 -3.20
C ASP A 293 15.43 -35.26 -3.83
N VAL A 294 14.85 -34.17 -3.30
CA VAL A 294 13.61 -33.61 -3.85
C VAL A 294 13.82 -32.86 -5.17
N ALA A 295 15.04 -32.38 -5.43
CA ALA A 295 15.37 -31.65 -6.66
C ALA A 295 15.67 -32.57 -7.85
N SER A 296 16.18 -33.80 -7.61
CA SER A 296 16.69 -34.70 -8.65
C SER A 296 15.76 -34.87 -9.86
N PRO A 297 14.44 -35.15 -9.71
CA PRO A 297 13.57 -35.29 -10.87
C PRO A 297 13.40 -34.00 -11.69
N ALA A 298 13.44 -32.83 -11.05
CA ALA A 298 13.39 -31.55 -11.76
C ALA A 298 14.69 -31.30 -12.55
N LEU A 299 15.83 -31.73 -12.04
CA LEU A 299 17.11 -31.65 -12.77
C LEU A 299 17.09 -32.50 -14.04
N GLU A 300 16.38 -33.65 -14.01
CA GLU A 300 16.11 -34.49 -15.18
C GLU A 300 15.09 -33.89 -16.16
N GLY A 301 14.53 -32.71 -15.88
CA GLY A 301 13.54 -32.06 -16.74
C GLY A 301 12.09 -32.48 -16.49
N LYS A 302 11.80 -33.24 -15.42
CA LYS A 302 10.43 -33.63 -15.07
C LYS A 302 9.67 -32.49 -14.38
N ASN A 303 8.37 -32.43 -14.60
CA ASN A 303 7.49 -31.53 -13.85
C ASN A 303 7.21 -32.15 -12.47
N ILE A 304 7.41 -31.40 -11.39
CA ILE A 304 7.21 -31.90 -10.02
C ILE A 304 6.62 -30.85 -9.09
N ILE A 305 6.08 -31.34 -7.96
CA ILE A 305 5.78 -30.53 -6.79
C ILE A 305 6.77 -30.87 -5.69
N VAL A 306 7.47 -29.87 -5.16
CA VAL A 306 8.32 -29.99 -3.97
C VAL A 306 7.52 -29.54 -2.75
N CYS A 307 7.23 -30.50 -1.88
CA CYS A 307 6.55 -30.28 -0.61
C CYS A 307 7.55 -30.38 0.55
N LEU A 308 8.01 -29.22 1.03
CA LEU A 308 8.96 -29.11 2.15
C LEU A 308 8.47 -28.11 3.20
N PRO A 309 8.58 -28.40 4.52
CA PRO A 309 8.16 -27.49 5.58
C PRO A 309 8.74 -26.07 5.46
N THR A 310 8.08 -25.10 6.11
CA THR A 310 8.58 -23.72 6.21
C THR A 310 9.96 -23.69 6.85
N GLY A 311 10.88 -22.88 6.31
CA GLY A 311 12.28 -22.80 6.79
C GLY A 311 13.23 -23.85 6.22
N SER A 312 12.74 -24.84 5.45
CA SER A 312 13.59 -25.91 4.87
C SER A 312 14.44 -25.48 3.66
N GLY A 313 14.38 -24.21 3.25
CA GLY A 313 15.10 -23.68 2.09
C GLY A 313 14.47 -24.04 0.73
N LYS A 314 13.13 -24.03 0.61
CA LYS A 314 12.43 -24.27 -0.67
C LYS A 314 12.92 -23.35 -1.80
N THR A 315 13.08 -22.07 -1.50
CA THR A 315 13.53 -21.07 -2.48
C THR A 315 14.96 -21.36 -2.94
N ARG A 316 15.85 -21.80 -2.05
CA ARG A 316 17.21 -22.23 -2.41
C ARG A 316 17.21 -23.41 -3.39
N VAL A 317 16.34 -24.40 -3.19
CA VAL A 317 16.15 -25.51 -4.14
C VAL A 317 15.72 -24.99 -5.51
N ALA A 318 14.81 -24.01 -5.55
CA ALA A 318 14.36 -23.37 -6.77
C ALA A 318 15.52 -22.69 -7.52
N VAL A 319 16.35 -21.90 -6.83
CA VAL A 319 17.53 -21.23 -7.42
C VAL A 319 18.51 -22.26 -8.01
N TYR A 320 18.77 -23.35 -7.30
CA TYR A 320 19.67 -24.41 -7.79
C TYR A 320 19.12 -25.05 -9.08
N ILE A 321 17.83 -25.40 -9.10
CA ILE A 321 17.17 -25.96 -10.29
C ILE A 321 17.21 -24.95 -11.44
N THR A 322 16.98 -23.65 -11.18
CA THR A 322 17.10 -22.58 -12.18
C THR A 322 18.50 -22.54 -12.79
N LYS A 323 19.55 -22.52 -11.95
CA LYS A 323 20.95 -22.51 -12.42
C LYS A 323 21.22 -23.71 -13.33
N LYS A 324 20.91 -24.93 -12.87
CA LYS A 324 21.14 -26.16 -13.65
C LYS A 324 20.31 -26.24 -14.92
N HIS A 325 19.06 -25.77 -14.90
CA HIS A 325 18.22 -25.70 -16.09
C HIS A 325 18.84 -24.77 -17.15
N LEU A 326 19.27 -23.56 -16.75
CA LEU A 326 19.88 -22.59 -17.66
C LEU A 326 21.25 -23.06 -18.18
N GLU A 327 22.08 -23.67 -17.33
CA GLU A 327 23.37 -24.27 -17.72
C GLU A 327 23.17 -25.33 -18.81
N ARG A 328 22.22 -26.27 -18.60
CA ARG A 328 21.88 -27.30 -19.58
C ARG A 328 21.44 -26.71 -20.91
N ARG A 329 20.52 -25.73 -20.90
CA ARG A 329 20.02 -25.07 -22.12
C ARG A 329 21.15 -24.40 -22.89
N ARG A 330 22.04 -23.70 -22.18
CA ARG A 330 23.22 -23.05 -22.78
C ARG A 330 24.18 -24.07 -23.40
N ALA A 331 24.41 -25.20 -22.73
CA ALA A 331 25.24 -26.29 -23.27
C ALA A 331 24.63 -26.94 -24.53
N GLU A 332 23.30 -26.97 -24.63
CA GLU A 332 22.55 -27.42 -25.80
C GLU A 332 22.47 -26.37 -26.93
N GLY A 333 23.05 -25.18 -26.74
CA GLY A 333 22.96 -24.07 -27.70
C GLY A 333 21.56 -23.44 -27.80
N GLN A 334 20.70 -23.65 -26.79
CA GLN A 334 19.33 -23.16 -26.76
C GLN A 334 19.17 -22.02 -25.74
N SER A 335 18.24 -21.10 -26.00
CA SER A 335 17.89 -20.07 -25.01
C SER A 335 17.13 -20.69 -23.83
N GLY A 336 17.43 -20.22 -22.63
CA GLY A 336 16.71 -20.55 -21.40
C GLY A 336 15.98 -19.32 -20.88
N LYS A 337 14.71 -19.48 -20.47
CA LYS A 337 13.87 -18.41 -19.93
C LYS A 337 13.08 -18.94 -18.76
N VAL A 338 13.35 -18.41 -17.57
CA VAL A 338 12.73 -18.85 -16.32
C VAL A 338 11.83 -17.76 -15.75
N VAL A 339 10.61 -18.14 -15.38
CA VAL A 339 9.69 -17.24 -14.66
C VAL A 339 9.37 -17.84 -13.29
N VAL A 340 9.50 -17.03 -12.25
CA VAL A 340 9.15 -17.37 -10.87
C VAL A 340 7.90 -16.59 -10.49
N LEU A 341 6.81 -17.32 -10.25
CA LEU A 341 5.49 -16.77 -9.97
C LEU A 341 5.20 -16.81 -8.47
N VAL A 342 4.97 -15.62 -7.89
CA VAL A 342 4.59 -15.46 -6.48
C VAL A 342 3.17 -14.89 -6.35
N ASN A 343 2.54 -15.13 -5.19
CA ASN A 343 1.15 -14.72 -4.93
C ASN A 343 1.04 -13.36 -4.22
N LYS A 344 2.14 -12.85 -3.66
CA LYS A 344 2.21 -11.57 -2.93
C LYS A 344 3.34 -10.70 -3.45
N VAL A 345 3.12 -9.38 -3.51
CA VAL A 345 4.12 -8.40 -3.97
C VAL A 345 5.43 -8.45 -3.16
N PRO A 346 5.43 -8.50 -1.81
CA PRO A 346 6.69 -8.54 -1.05
C PRO A 346 7.57 -9.75 -1.35
N LEU A 347 6.99 -10.88 -1.79
CA LEU A 347 7.76 -12.07 -2.17
C LEU A 347 8.62 -11.84 -3.42
N VAL A 348 8.21 -10.93 -4.30
CA VAL A 348 8.99 -10.58 -5.50
C VAL A 348 10.34 -10.00 -5.09
N GLU A 349 10.31 -8.95 -4.25
CA GLU A 349 11.52 -8.28 -3.77
C GLU A 349 12.35 -9.21 -2.88
N GLN A 350 11.70 -9.97 -2.01
CA GLN A 350 12.35 -10.94 -1.15
C GLN A 350 13.12 -11.99 -1.97
N HIS A 351 12.46 -12.70 -2.88
CA HIS A 351 13.11 -13.74 -3.68
C HIS A 351 14.20 -13.17 -4.59
N TYR A 352 14.00 -11.96 -5.11
CA TYR A 352 15.01 -11.27 -5.88
C TYR A 352 16.27 -11.02 -5.04
N THR A 353 16.14 -10.25 -3.95
CA THR A 353 17.29 -9.73 -3.20
C THR A 353 18.00 -10.80 -2.36
N THR A 354 17.28 -11.76 -1.78
CA THR A 354 17.88 -12.73 -0.84
C THR A 354 18.35 -14.04 -1.49
N GLU A 355 17.78 -14.44 -2.62
CA GLU A 355 18.03 -15.76 -3.22
C GLU A 355 18.46 -15.66 -4.69
N PHE A 356 17.62 -15.21 -5.61
CA PHE A 356 17.93 -15.30 -7.03
C PHE A 356 19.05 -14.35 -7.49
N PHE A 357 19.04 -13.08 -7.06
CA PHE A 357 20.02 -12.10 -7.49
C PHE A 357 21.44 -12.42 -6.99
N PRO A 358 21.68 -12.73 -5.69
CA PRO A 358 23.02 -13.04 -5.21
C PRO A 358 23.71 -14.21 -5.95
N PHE A 359 22.96 -15.26 -6.29
CA PHE A 359 23.53 -16.48 -6.86
C PHE A 359 23.55 -16.53 -8.40
N LEU A 360 22.71 -15.74 -9.10
CA LEU A 360 22.57 -15.84 -10.56
C LEU A 360 23.05 -14.61 -11.33
N LYS A 361 23.16 -13.43 -10.71
CA LYS A 361 23.47 -12.17 -11.41
C LYS A 361 24.81 -12.17 -12.16
N GLN A 362 25.78 -12.96 -11.70
CA GLN A 362 27.11 -13.02 -12.31
C GLN A 362 27.08 -13.65 -13.72
N THR A 363 26.12 -14.54 -13.97
CA THR A 363 26.03 -15.31 -15.23
C THR A 363 24.78 -14.98 -16.04
N TYR A 364 23.69 -14.58 -15.38
CA TYR A 364 22.37 -14.43 -16.00
C TYR A 364 21.73 -13.09 -15.64
N LYS A 365 20.90 -12.58 -16.55
CA LYS A 365 20.11 -11.37 -16.31
C LYS A 365 18.87 -11.72 -15.49
N VAL A 366 18.82 -11.17 -14.27
CA VAL A 366 17.72 -11.40 -13.31
C VAL A 366 16.95 -10.10 -13.12
N GLU A 367 15.64 -10.14 -13.31
CA GLU A 367 14.77 -8.97 -13.14
C GLU A 367 13.53 -9.30 -12.29
N ARG A 368 12.99 -8.27 -11.63
CA ARG A 368 11.80 -8.35 -10.78
C ARG A 368 10.68 -7.45 -11.30
N VAL A 369 9.45 -7.95 -11.24
CA VAL A 369 8.27 -7.22 -11.76
C VAL A 369 7.09 -7.42 -10.83
N SER A 370 6.52 -6.33 -10.33
CA SER A 370 5.31 -6.36 -9.49
C SER A 370 4.32 -5.28 -9.92
N GLY A 371 3.09 -5.35 -9.39
CA GLY A 371 2.06 -4.34 -9.65
C GLY A 371 2.42 -2.96 -9.11
N ASP A 372 3.37 -2.89 -8.16
CA ASP A 372 3.83 -1.64 -7.54
C ASP A 372 5.01 -1.02 -8.32
N CYS A 373 5.57 -1.74 -9.29
CA CYS A 373 6.66 -1.24 -10.13
C CYS A 373 6.11 -0.36 -11.26
N GLN A 374 6.51 0.92 -11.33
CA GLN A 374 6.30 1.73 -12.52
C GLN A 374 7.24 1.26 -13.64
N LEU A 375 6.79 0.31 -14.44
CA LEU A 375 7.60 -0.25 -15.52
C LEU A 375 7.78 0.80 -16.62
N LYS A 376 9.02 1.26 -16.83
CA LYS A 376 9.40 2.16 -17.94
C LYS A 376 9.41 1.44 -19.31
N ILE A 377 9.35 0.12 -19.30
CA ILE A 377 9.42 -0.76 -20.48
C ILE A 377 8.31 -1.83 -20.41
N SER A 378 7.83 -2.31 -21.57
CA SER A 378 6.77 -3.33 -21.58
C SER A 378 7.25 -4.65 -21.00
N PHE A 379 6.34 -5.41 -20.36
CA PHE A 379 6.67 -6.73 -19.81
C PHE A 379 7.18 -7.70 -20.89
N THR A 380 6.66 -7.62 -22.11
CA THR A 380 7.15 -8.40 -23.25
C THR A 380 8.62 -8.15 -23.53
N LYS A 381 9.07 -6.89 -23.44
CA LYS A 381 10.48 -6.53 -23.58
C LYS A 381 11.32 -7.07 -22.42
N ILE A 382 10.81 -6.98 -21.18
CA ILE A 382 11.46 -7.56 -20.00
C ILE A 382 11.67 -9.07 -20.17
N VAL A 383 10.65 -9.80 -20.63
CA VAL A 383 10.75 -11.25 -20.88
C VAL A 383 11.79 -11.56 -21.96
N LYS A 384 11.86 -10.75 -23.02
CA LYS A 384 12.85 -10.92 -24.10
C LYS A 384 14.28 -10.63 -23.63
N GLU A 385 14.49 -9.62 -22.81
CA GLU A 385 15.83 -9.14 -22.43
C GLU A 385 16.45 -9.87 -21.23
N ASN A 386 15.65 -10.51 -20.37
CA ASN A 386 16.10 -11.13 -19.12
C ASN A 386 15.95 -12.65 -19.11
N ASP A 387 16.90 -13.36 -18.50
CA ASP A 387 16.92 -14.83 -18.44
C ASP A 387 16.02 -15.38 -17.33
N VAL A 388 15.96 -14.65 -16.20
CA VAL A 388 15.15 -14.99 -15.02
C VAL A 388 14.26 -13.80 -14.66
N ILE A 389 12.95 -14.02 -14.60
CA ILE A 389 11.97 -13.00 -14.21
C ILE A 389 11.21 -13.48 -12.97
N ILE A 390 11.23 -12.68 -11.91
CA ILE A 390 10.44 -12.92 -10.69
C ILE A 390 9.26 -11.97 -10.70
N CYS A 391 8.03 -12.48 -10.72
CA CYS A 391 6.87 -11.62 -10.79
C CYS A 391 5.63 -12.14 -10.09
N THR A 392 4.68 -11.24 -9.83
CA THR A 392 3.36 -11.64 -9.35
C THR A 392 2.58 -12.34 -10.47
N ALA A 393 1.87 -13.42 -10.12
CA ALA A 393 1.18 -14.28 -11.09
C ALA A 393 0.24 -13.53 -12.04
N GLN A 394 -0.43 -12.49 -11.55
CA GLN A 394 -1.42 -11.73 -12.32
C GLN A 394 -0.78 -10.96 -13.48
N ILE A 395 0.49 -10.57 -13.36
CA ILE A 395 1.20 -9.89 -14.46
C ILE A 395 1.34 -10.84 -15.65
N LEU A 396 1.89 -12.04 -15.43
CA LEU A 396 2.01 -13.01 -16.51
C LEU A 396 0.63 -13.39 -17.09
N GLU A 397 -0.40 -13.55 -16.26
CA GLU A 397 -1.75 -13.87 -16.72
C GLU A 397 -2.35 -12.79 -17.62
N ASN A 398 -2.18 -11.51 -17.28
CA ASN A 398 -2.61 -10.38 -18.09
C ASN A 398 -1.97 -10.41 -19.49
N TYR A 399 -0.66 -10.61 -19.57
CA TYR A 399 0.08 -10.62 -20.85
C TYR A 399 -0.19 -11.90 -21.68
N LEU A 400 -0.46 -13.03 -21.03
CA LEU A 400 -0.98 -14.24 -21.70
C LEU A 400 -2.42 -14.04 -22.21
N GLU A 401 -3.23 -13.20 -21.56
CA GLU A 401 -4.58 -12.87 -22.02
C GLU A 401 -4.56 -11.96 -23.25
N ARG A 402 -3.71 -10.92 -23.24
CA ARG A 402 -3.53 -9.99 -24.37
C ARG A 402 -3.15 -10.71 -25.66
N PHE A 403 -2.20 -11.64 -25.58
CA PHE A 403 -1.82 -12.49 -26.72
C PHE A 403 -3.02 -13.25 -27.31
N ASN A 404 -3.87 -13.83 -26.45
CA ASN A 404 -5.06 -14.57 -26.91
C ASN A 404 -6.14 -13.68 -27.52
N LYS A 405 -6.15 -12.37 -27.22
CA LYS A 405 -7.04 -11.38 -27.84
C LYS A 405 -6.50 -10.82 -29.16
N GLY A 406 -5.26 -11.16 -29.52
CA GLY A 406 -4.60 -10.65 -30.73
C GLY A 406 -4.01 -9.26 -30.56
N GLU A 407 -3.69 -8.84 -29.33
CA GLU A 407 -3.02 -7.57 -29.05
C GLU A 407 -1.48 -7.71 -29.25
N ASP A 408 -0.84 -6.72 -29.87
CA ASP A 408 0.56 -6.78 -30.37
C ASP A 408 1.65 -6.96 -29.29
N ASP A 409 1.34 -6.74 -28.01
CA ASP A 409 2.31 -6.75 -26.89
C ASP A 409 2.06 -7.91 -25.90
N GLY A 410 1.77 -9.11 -26.41
CA GLY A 410 1.51 -10.33 -25.62
C GLY A 410 2.75 -11.21 -25.37
N VAL A 411 2.64 -12.12 -24.39
CA VAL A 411 3.66 -13.17 -24.10
C VAL A 411 3.06 -14.54 -24.38
N ASN A 412 3.83 -15.46 -24.97
CA ASN A 412 3.42 -16.85 -25.19
C ASN A 412 4.08 -17.78 -24.17
N LEU A 413 3.40 -18.88 -23.80
CA LEU A 413 4.00 -19.93 -22.95
C LEU A 413 5.22 -20.58 -23.61
N SER A 414 5.27 -20.62 -24.95
CA SER A 414 6.42 -21.14 -25.71
C SER A 414 7.69 -20.30 -25.56
N ASP A 415 7.56 -19.05 -25.11
CA ASP A 415 8.71 -18.15 -24.89
C ASP A 415 9.46 -18.53 -23.60
N LEU A 416 8.84 -19.34 -22.74
CA LEU A 416 9.36 -19.75 -21.44
C LEU A 416 9.82 -21.21 -21.49
N THR A 417 10.90 -21.52 -20.74
CA THR A 417 11.45 -22.88 -20.65
C THR A 417 11.26 -23.51 -19.28
N LEU A 418 11.09 -22.71 -18.22
CA LEU A 418 10.77 -23.15 -16.87
C LEU A 418 9.84 -22.15 -16.17
N ILE A 419 8.76 -22.64 -15.55
CA ILE A 419 7.88 -21.88 -14.68
C ILE A 419 7.97 -22.46 -13.27
N ILE A 420 8.39 -21.63 -12.32
CA ILE A 420 8.42 -21.95 -10.90
C ILE A 420 7.22 -21.27 -10.25
N ILE A 421 6.41 -22.03 -9.51
CA ILE A 421 5.22 -21.52 -8.82
C ILE A 421 5.45 -21.68 -7.32
N ASP A 422 5.64 -20.56 -6.63
CA ASP A 422 5.71 -20.54 -5.18
C ASP A 422 4.30 -20.62 -4.56
N GLU A 423 4.20 -21.22 -3.37
CA GLU A 423 2.93 -21.55 -2.70
C GLU A 423 1.90 -22.20 -3.66
N CYS A 424 2.35 -23.23 -4.37
CA CYS A 424 1.64 -23.83 -5.49
C CYS A 424 0.31 -24.51 -5.11
N HIS A 425 0.03 -24.68 -3.81
CA HIS A 425 -1.26 -25.16 -3.30
C HIS A 425 -2.44 -24.22 -3.65
N HIS A 426 -2.15 -22.97 -4.06
CA HIS A 426 -3.14 -22.04 -4.64
C HIS A 426 -3.53 -22.36 -6.10
N THR A 427 -2.91 -23.37 -6.73
CA THR A 427 -3.22 -23.80 -8.11
C THR A 427 -4.50 -24.64 -8.16
N GLN A 428 -5.60 -24.04 -7.77
CA GLN A 428 -6.91 -24.66 -7.71
C GLN A 428 -8.03 -23.66 -7.99
N LYS A 429 -9.21 -24.16 -8.35
CA LYS A 429 -10.44 -23.37 -8.52
C LYS A 429 -10.24 -22.20 -9.51
N GLY A 430 -10.62 -20.98 -9.13
CA GLY A 430 -10.49 -19.76 -9.95
C GLY A 430 -9.23 -18.95 -9.66
N GLY A 431 -8.19 -19.56 -9.04
CA GLY A 431 -6.93 -18.89 -8.74
C GLY A 431 -6.13 -18.55 -10.00
N VAL A 432 -5.29 -17.52 -9.90
CA VAL A 432 -4.48 -17.00 -11.03
C VAL A 432 -3.50 -18.05 -11.55
N TYR A 433 -2.81 -18.78 -10.67
CA TYR A 433 -1.95 -19.90 -11.06
C TYR A 433 -2.71 -20.94 -11.88
N ASN A 434 -3.93 -21.29 -11.45
CA ASN A 434 -4.74 -22.23 -12.20
C ASN A 434 -5.15 -21.67 -13.56
N HIS A 435 -5.37 -20.36 -13.71
CA HIS A 435 -5.64 -19.77 -15.03
C HIS A 435 -4.47 -19.95 -16.01
N ILE A 436 -3.24 -19.72 -15.54
CA ILE A 436 -2.01 -19.93 -16.30
C ILE A 436 -1.86 -21.42 -16.66
N MET A 437 -1.97 -22.30 -15.68
CA MET A 437 -1.84 -23.74 -15.90
C MET A 437 -2.94 -24.32 -16.79
N MET A 438 -4.16 -23.79 -16.73
CA MET A 438 -5.23 -24.19 -17.66
C MET A 438 -4.93 -23.81 -19.12
N ARG A 439 -4.09 -22.79 -19.39
CA ARG A 439 -3.60 -22.49 -20.75
C ARG A 439 -2.54 -23.50 -21.16
N TYR A 440 -1.60 -23.79 -20.25
CA TYR A 440 -0.58 -24.83 -20.43
C TYR A 440 -1.22 -26.19 -20.76
N LEU A 441 -2.18 -26.66 -19.96
CA LEU A 441 -2.85 -27.95 -20.16
C LEU A 441 -3.60 -28.02 -21.49
N LYS A 442 -4.31 -26.95 -21.88
CA LYS A 442 -4.96 -26.88 -23.20
C LYS A 442 -3.96 -27.03 -24.33
N GLN A 443 -2.81 -26.37 -24.24
CA GLN A 443 -1.76 -26.50 -25.23
C GLN A 443 -1.11 -27.89 -25.20
N LYS A 444 -0.91 -28.50 -24.02
CA LYS A 444 -0.44 -29.89 -23.88
C LYS A 444 -1.34 -30.87 -24.63
N HIS A 445 -2.65 -30.82 -24.40
CA HIS A 445 -3.58 -31.72 -25.10
C HIS A 445 -3.68 -31.42 -26.59
N LYS A 446 -3.54 -30.14 -26.99
CA LYS A 446 -3.41 -29.78 -28.40
C LYS A 446 -2.15 -30.40 -29.02
N ASN A 447 -1.00 -30.35 -28.35
CA ASN A 447 0.24 -30.97 -28.80
C ASN A 447 0.12 -32.49 -28.93
N ILE A 448 -0.56 -33.16 -28.00
CA ILE A 448 -0.82 -34.61 -28.08
C ILE A 448 -1.60 -34.93 -29.36
N ARG A 449 -2.62 -34.14 -29.69
CA ARG A 449 -3.39 -34.29 -30.93
C ARG A 449 -2.54 -33.99 -32.17
N LEU A 450 -1.79 -32.89 -32.17
CA LEU A 450 -0.93 -32.50 -33.30
C LEU A 450 0.15 -33.56 -33.58
N LYS A 451 0.75 -34.13 -32.54
CA LYS A 451 1.72 -35.22 -32.66
C LYS A 451 1.12 -36.46 -33.34
N LYS A 452 -0.13 -36.82 -33.01
CA LYS A 452 -0.85 -37.92 -33.69
C LYS A 452 -1.18 -37.58 -35.15
N GLU A 453 -1.41 -36.32 -35.46
CA GLU A 453 -1.65 -35.81 -36.82
C GLU A 453 -0.35 -35.57 -37.62
N GLY A 454 0.84 -35.85 -37.06
CA GLY A 454 2.13 -35.60 -37.71
C GLY A 454 2.46 -34.11 -37.91
N LYS A 455 1.81 -33.22 -37.15
CA LYS A 455 1.98 -31.77 -37.24
C LYS A 455 3.00 -31.26 -36.23
N GLU A 456 3.57 -30.10 -36.54
CA GLU A 456 4.49 -29.39 -35.65
C GLU A 456 3.84 -29.12 -34.28
N ILE A 457 4.59 -29.39 -33.22
CA ILE A 457 4.15 -29.19 -31.84
C ILE A 457 4.76 -27.92 -31.26
N THR A 458 4.00 -27.22 -30.42
CA THR A 458 4.52 -26.03 -29.75
C THR A 458 5.29 -26.45 -28.49
N PRO A 459 6.51 -25.94 -28.23
CA PRO A 459 7.24 -26.28 -27.01
C PRO A 459 6.49 -25.79 -25.77
N LEU A 460 6.65 -26.51 -24.65
CA LEU A 460 6.05 -26.18 -23.36
C LEU A 460 7.15 -26.05 -22.29
N PRO A 461 6.99 -25.12 -21.34
CA PRO A 461 7.94 -24.96 -20.24
C PRO A 461 7.86 -26.14 -19.26
N GLN A 462 8.98 -26.46 -18.63
CA GLN A 462 8.99 -27.29 -17.43
C GLN A 462 8.25 -26.57 -16.29
N ILE A 463 7.58 -27.32 -15.41
CA ILE A 463 6.83 -26.78 -14.26
C ILE A 463 7.44 -27.28 -12.95
N LEU A 464 7.71 -26.35 -12.03
CA LEU A 464 8.14 -26.63 -10.66
C LEU A 464 7.18 -25.97 -9.67
N GLY A 465 6.40 -26.75 -8.94
CA GLY A 465 5.57 -26.26 -7.83
C GLY A 465 6.33 -26.34 -6.51
N LEU A 466 6.29 -25.29 -5.69
CA LEU A 466 6.86 -25.26 -4.33
C LEU A 466 5.72 -25.03 -3.33
N THR A 467 5.66 -25.82 -2.26
CA THR A 467 4.69 -25.57 -1.17
C THR A 467 5.19 -26.13 0.16
N ALA A 468 4.72 -25.55 1.27
CA ALA A 468 4.88 -26.18 2.58
C ALA A 468 3.93 -27.36 2.79
N SER A 469 2.74 -27.28 2.20
CA SER A 469 1.66 -28.24 2.33
C SER A 469 0.71 -28.11 1.14
N PRO A 470 0.32 -29.21 0.45
CA PRO A 470 -0.74 -29.16 -0.56
C PRO A 470 -2.14 -29.03 0.09
N GLY A 471 -2.29 -29.36 1.38
CA GLY A 471 -3.57 -29.44 2.07
C GLY A 471 -4.43 -30.64 1.66
N VAL A 472 -5.68 -30.67 2.14
CA VAL A 472 -6.67 -31.73 1.84
C VAL A 472 -7.99 -31.19 1.28
N GLY A 473 -8.06 -29.90 0.97
CA GLY A 473 -9.25 -29.29 0.36
C GLY A 473 -10.50 -29.32 1.25
N GLY A 474 -10.32 -29.42 2.57
CA GLY A 474 -11.40 -29.58 3.53
C GLY A 474 -11.98 -30.99 3.64
N ALA A 475 -11.35 -31.99 3.02
CA ALA A 475 -11.78 -33.39 3.10
C ALA A 475 -11.88 -33.90 4.55
N SER A 476 -12.82 -34.81 4.76
CA SER A 476 -13.01 -35.56 6.02
C SER A 476 -12.66 -37.05 5.89
N LYS A 477 -12.39 -37.52 4.67
CA LYS A 477 -12.07 -38.91 4.33
C LYS A 477 -10.77 -38.96 3.52
N LEU A 478 -9.99 -40.03 3.71
CA LEU A 478 -8.68 -40.19 3.08
C LEU A 478 -8.77 -40.20 1.55
N GLU A 479 -9.79 -40.85 0.97
CA GLU A 479 -9.96 -40.93 -0.48
C GLU A 479 -10.15 -39.53 -1.08
N LYS A 480 -10.92 -38.68 -0.40
CA LYS A 480 -11.14 -37.29 -0.83
C LYS A 480 -9.89 -36.41 -0.66
N ALA A 481 -9.05 -36.71 0.33
CA ALA A 481 -7.76 -36.06 0.45
C ALA A 481 -6.79 -36.48 -0.66
N VAL A 482 -6.77 -37.76 -1.04
CA VAL A 482 -6.04 -38.28 -2.19
C VAL A 482 -6.51 -37.60 -3.48
N ASP A 483 -7.83 -37.57 -3.73
CA ASP A 483 -8.42 -36.87 -4.89
C ASP A 483 -7.97 -35.41 -4.94
N HIS A 484 -7.95 -34.72 -3.80
CA HIS A 484 -7.55 -33.32 -3.72
C HIS A 484 -6.07 -33.10 -4.10
N ILE A 485 -5.17 -33.91 -3.54
CA ILE A 485 -3.73 -33.80 -3.83
C ILE A 485 -3.45 -34.18 -5.29
N LEU A 486 -4.09 -35.23 -5.81
CA LEU A 486 -4.00 -35.61 -7.22
C LEU A 486 -4.55 -34.50 -8.13
N GLN A 487 -5.63 -33.82 -7.74
CA GLN A 487 -6.15 -32.68 -8.48
C GLN A 487 -5.13 -31.53 -8.54
N ILE A 488 -4.42 -31.22 -7.45
CA ILE A 488 -3.33 -30.23 -7.47
C ILE A 488 -2.20 -30.69 -8.38
N CYS A 489 -1.79 -31.96 -8.28
CA CYS A 489 -0.77 -32.55 -9.16
C CYS A 489 -1.19 -32.45 -10.64
N ALA A 490 -2.45 -32.73 -10.95
CA ALA A 490 -3.02 -32.65 -12.29
C ALA A 490 -3.05 -31.22 -12.83
N ASN A 491 -3.46 -30.25 -11.99
CA ASN A 491 -3.45 -28.84 -12.34
C ASN A 491 -2.04 -28.34 -12.64
N LEU A 492 -1.03 -28.79 -11.90
CA LEU A 492 0.38 -28.42 -12.09
C LEU A 492 1.11 -29.28 -13.13
N ASP A 493 0.43 -30.25 -13.74
CA ASP A 493 1.02 -31.24 -14.64
C ASP A 493 2.23 -31.98 -14.04
N ALA A 494 2.17 -32.24 -12.73
CA ALA A 494 3.25 -32.83 -11.98
C ALA A 494 3.31 -34.35 -12.21
N SER A 495 4.47 -34.83 -12.63
CA SER A 495 4.76 -36.26 -12.75
C SER A 495 4.89 -36.95 -11.39
N LYS A 496 5.35 -36.22 -10.37
CA LYS A 496 5.52 -36.70 -8.99
C LYS A 496 5.39 -35.55 -7.98
N ILE A 497 4.92 -35.89 -6.78
CA ILE A 497 5.03 -35.06 -5.59
C ILE A 497 6.22 -35.54 -4.74
N MET A 498 7.14 -34.62 -4.43
CA MET A 498 8.39 -34.88 -3.73
C MET A 498 8.29 -34.37 -2.30
N THR A 499 8.68 -35.21 -1.34
CA THR A 499 8.82 -34.86 0.09
C THR A 499 10.19 -35.31 0.56
N GLY A 500 10.84 -34.53 1.43
CA GLY A 500 12.18 -34.82 1.95
C GLY A 500 12.14 -35.31 3.40
N ASN A 501 13.11 -36.16 3.78
CA ASN A 501 13.34 -36.49 5.18
C ASN A 501 14.30 -35.47 5.79
N LEU A 502 13.78 -34.57 6.63
CA LEU A 502 14.56 -33.48 7.22
C LEU A 502 15.50 -33.95 8.34
N GLY A 503 15.30 -35.14 8.93
CA GLY A 503 16.10 -35.62 10.05
C GLY A 503 16.27 -34.58 11.16
N ALA A 504 17.52 -34.28 11.53
CA ALA A 504 17.88 -33.29 12.55
C ALA A 504 17.48 -31.83 12.21
N TYR A 505 17.18 -31.52 10.93
CA TYR A 505 16.72 -30.20 10.53
C TYR A 505 15.24 -29.94 10.83
N LYS A 506 14.49 -30.98 11.24
CA LYS A 506 13.08 -30.85 11.62
C LYS A 506 12.99 -30.26 13.03
N LYS A 507 12.62 -28.98 13.13
CA LYS A 507 12.31 -28.32 14.40
C LYS A 507 10.79 -28.17 14.52
N GLU A 508 10.17 -29.01 15.35
CA GLU A 508 8.73 -28.90 15.65
C GLU A 508 8.52 -28.21 17.00
N PRO A 509 7.67 -27.18 17.06
CA PRO A 509 7.40 -26.49 18.31
C PRO A 509 6.60 -27.38 19.26
N ARG A 510 6.82 -27.21 20.57
CA ARG A 510 6.01 -27.85 21.60
C ARG A 510 4.59 -27.29 21.56
N LYS A 511 3.61 -28.13 21.22
CA LYS A 511 2.20 -27.74 21.11
C LYS A 511 1.51 -27.76 22.48
N LYS A 512 0.78 -26.69 22.81
CA LYS A 512 -0.04 -26.58 24.03
C LYS A 512 -1.38 -25.92 23.73
N THR A 513 -2.43 -26.36 24.42
CA THR A 513 -3.73 -25.66 24.43
C THR A 513 -3.94 -25.05 25.80
N LEU A 514 -4.26 -23.76 25.83
CA LEU A 514 -4.65 -23.01 27.02
C LEU A 514 -6.15 -22.81 27.00
N ASN A 515 -6.83 -23.49 27.92
CA ASN A 515 -8.26 -23.35 28.13
C ASN A 515 -8.52 -22.14 29.03
N VAL A 516 -9.36 -21.24 28.56
CA VAL A 516 -9.86 -20.09 29.29
C VAL A 516 -11.25 -20.44 29.82
N GLU A 517 -11.46 -20.23 31.11
CA GLU A 517 -12.76 -20.44 31.75
C GLU A 517 -13.69 -19.25 31.50
N ASP A 518 -15.00 -19.51 31.54
CA ASP A 518 -15.99 -18.44 31.50
C ASP A 518 -15.86 -17.55 32.74
N ARG A 519 -16.18 -16.26 32.59
CA ARG A 519 -16.14 -15.32 33.71
C ARG A 519 -17.16 -15.73 34.77
N LYS A 520 -16.79 -15.56 36.04
CA LYS A 520 -17.72 -15.78 37.17
C LYS A 520 -18.91 -14.81 37.13
N ALA A 521 -18.66 -13.57 36.71
CA ALA A 521 -19.67 -12.55 36.47
C ALA A 521 -19.24 -11.69 35.28
N ASP A 522 -20.19 -11.29 34.44
CA ASP A 522 -19.98 -10.42 33.29
C ASP A 522 -21.00 -9.27 33.28
N PRO A 523 -20.91 -8.33 34.25
CA PRO A 523 -21.86 -7.23 34.36
C PRO A 523 -21.88 -6.34 33.11
N PHE A 524 -20.74 -6.19 32.44
CA PHE A 524 -20.64 -5.45 31.18
C PHE A 524 -21.44 -6.14 30.06
N GLY A 525 -21.23 -7.45 29.86
CA GLY A 525 -22.00 -8.23 28.92
C GLY A 525 -23.49 -8.29 29.26
N ASP A 526 -23.86 -8.35 30.54
CA ASP A 526 -25.26 -8.33 30.98
C ASP A 526 -25.96 -7.01 30.66
N VAL A 527 -25.28 -5.86 30.82
CA VAL A 527 -25.82 -4.56 30.39
C VAL A 527 -26.00 -4.52 28.88
N ILE A 528 -25.03 -5.00 28.09
CA ILE A 528 -25.19 -5.10 26.63
C ILE A 528 -26.40 -5.97 26.27
N LYS A 529 -26.55 -7.15 26.90
CA LYS A 529 -27.70 -8.04 26.67
C LYS A 529 -29.03 -7.37 27.06
N LYS A 530 -29.08 -6.61 28.15
CA LYS A 530 -30.26 -5.81 28.53
C LYS A 530 -30.60 -4.77 27.47
N ILE A 531 -29.61 -4.04 26.97
CA ILE A 531 -29.79 -3.07 25.87
C ILE A 531 -30.32 -3.78 24.62
N MET A 532 -29.70 -4.90 24.21
CA MET A 532 -30.15 -5.68 23.05
C MET A 532 -31.60 -6.15 23.22
N ASN A 533 -32.00 -6.61 24.41
CA ASN A 533 -33.37 -7.03 24.69
C ASN A 533 -34.36 -5.86 24.66
N ALA A 534 -33.99 -4.68 25.17
CA ALA A 534 -34.81 -3.49 25.04
C ALA A 534 -35.04 -3.10 23.57
N ILE A 535 -34.00 -3.25 22.73
CA ILE A 535 -34.11 -3.03 21.28
C ILE A 535 -34.99 -4.09 20.62
N HIS A 536 -34.88 -5.36 21.01
CA HIS A 536 -35.78 -6.43 20.55
C HIS A 536 -37.24 -6.12 20.86
N THR A 537 -37.56 -5.71 22.09
CA THR A 537 -38.91 -5.33 22.50
C THR A 537 -39.40 -4.12 21.70
N HIS A 538 -38.57 -3.08 21.55
CA HIS A 538 -38.93 -1.90 20.76
C HIS A 538 -39.24 -2.25 19.30
N ALA A 539 -38.45 -3.15 18.68
CA ALA A 539 -38.57 -3.53 17.28
C ALA A 539 -39.47 -4.76 17.03
N GLU A 540 -40.09 -5.33 18.06
CA GLU A 540 -40.91 -6.54 18.00
C GLU A 540 -40.18 -7.74 17.35
N LEU A 541 -38.91 -7.92 17.73
CA LEU A 541 -38.04 -8.98 17.21
C LEU A 541 -37.82 -10.10 18.24
N ASN A 542 -38.00 -11.35 17.82
CA ASN A 542 -37.81 -12.53 18.67
C ASN A 542 -36.77 -13.47 18.05
N PRO A 543 -35.46 -13.31 18.37
CA PRO A 543 -34.41 -14.22 17.91
C PRO A 543 -34.47 -15.56 18.66
N ASN A 544 -34.31 -16.67 17.94
CA ASN A 544 -34.23 -18.03 18.53
C ASN A 544 -32.79 -18.48 18.80
N CYS A 545 -31.87 -17.53 18.97
CA CYS A 545 -30.44 -17.80 19.10
C CYS A 545 -29.82 -16.94 20.21
N GLU A 546 -28.70 -17.42 20.75
CA GLU A 546 -28.01 -16.76 21.85
C GLU A 546 -27.32 -15.47 21.42
N LEU A 547 -27.42 -14.42 22.24
CA LEU A 547 -26.75 -13.13 22.03
C LEU A 547 -25.24 -13.29 22.17
N GLY A 548 -24.46 -12.65 21.28
CA GLY A 548 -23.00 -12.84 21.24
C GLY A 548 -22.57 -14.12 20.52
N SER A 549 -23.48 -14.77 19.80
CA SER A 549 -23.15 -15.94 18.97
C SER A 549 -22.97 -15.58 17.49
N GLN A 550 -22.24 -16.43 16.77
CA GLN A 550 -22.13 -16.31 15.31
C GLN A 550 -23.49 -16.50 14.61
N ASN A 551 -24.39 -17.31 15.19
CA ASN A 551 -25.74 -17.52 14.66
C ASN A 551 -26.58 -16.24 14.78
N TYR A 552 -26.47 -15.53 15.90
CA TYR A 552 -27.12 -14.25 16.10
C TYR A 552 -26.58 -13.19 15.13
N GLU A 553 -25.26 -13.14 14.92
CA GLU A 553 -24.63 -12.26 13.94
C GLU A 553 -25.20 -12.49 12.52
N GLN A 554 -25.35 -13.75 12.09
CA GLN A 554 -25.96 -14.07 10.81
C GLN A 554 -27.43 -13.66 10.75
N TRP A 555 -28.20 -13.95 11.80
CA TRP A 555 -29.61 -13.61 11.89
C TRP A 555 -29.84 -12.09 11.80
N VAL A 556 -29.08 -11.29 12.56
CA VAL A 556 -29.26 -9.83 12.59
C VAL A 556 -28.85 -9.18 11.25
N VAL A 557 -27.79 -9.67 10.60
CA VAL A 557 -27.40 -9.21 9.26
C VAL A 557 -28.47 -9.53 8.22
N GLN A 558 -29.05 -10.74 8.26
CA GLN A 558 -30.17 -11.11 7.38
C GLN A 558 -31.40 -10.25 7.64
N LYS A 559 -31.71 -9.96 8.91
CA LYS A 559 -32.84 -9.13 9.29
C LYS A 559 -32.65 -7.68 8.82
N LYS A 560 -31.45 -7.11 8.98
CA LYS A 560 -31.08 -5.78 8.43
C LYS A 560 -31.28 -5.72 6.91
N VAL A 561 -30.82 -6.75 6.18
CA VAL A 561 -30.99 -6.84 4.72
C VAL A 561 -32.47 -6.92 4.32
N LYS A 562 -33.24 -7.76 5.01
CA LYS A 562 -34.68 -7.90 4.75
C LYS A 562 -35.44 -6.62 5.04
N ALA A 563 -35.22 -5.99 6.20
CA ALA A 563 -35.87 -4.74 6.58
C ALA A 563 -35.59 -3.59 5.59
N ALA A 564 -34.35 -3.50 5.06
CA ALA A 564 -34.05 -2.55 3.99
C ALA A 564 -34.83 -2.82 2.69
N THR A 565 -35.11 -4.09 2.39
CA THR A 565 -35.88 -4.49 1.20
C THR A 565 -37.38 -4.19 1.38
N ASP A 566 -37.88 -4.47 2.58
CA ASP A 566 -39.27 -4.27 3.00
C ASP A 566 -39.58 -2.78 3.31
N GLU A 567 -38.58 -1.89 3.22
CA GLU A 567 -38.66 -0.47 3.57
C GLU A 567 -39.03 -0.19 5.03
N ASP A 568 -38.78 -1.17 5.91
CA ASP A 568 -39.01 -1.05 7.36
C ASP A 568 -37.83 -0.33 8.02
N HIS A 569 -37.95 0.99 8.12
CA HIS A 569 -36.94 1.85 8.72
C HIS A 569 -36.65 1.49 10.18
N LYS A 570 -37.70 1.24 10.97
CA LYS A 570 -37.59 0.97 12.42
C LYS A 570 -36.77 -0.28 12.66
N VAL A 571 -37.13 -1.39 12.01
CA VAL A 571 -36.42 -2.67 12.18
C VAL A 571 -35.01 -2.62 11.60
N ARG A 572 -34.80 -1.91 10.48
CA ARG A 572 -33.47 -1.77 9.88
C ARG A 572 -32.47 -1.09 10.83
N VAL A 573 -32.84 0.07 11.38
CA VAL A 573 -31.98 0.81 12.33
C VAL A 573 -31.76 -0.01 13.59
N CYS A 574 -32.81 -0.63 14.13
CA CYS A 574 -32.66 -1.51 15.30
C CYS A 574 -31.71 -2.68 15.02
N ALA A 575 -31.82 -3.35 13.86
CA ALA A 575 -30.94 -4.44 13.48
C ALA A 575 -29.47 -3.99 13.29
N GLU A 576 -29.25 -2.75 12.82
CA GLU A 576 -27.91 -2.16 12.72
C GLU A 576 -27.26 -1.97 14.09
N HIS A 577 -27.99 -1.40 15.06
CA HIS A 577 -27.51 -1.28 16.43
C HIS A 577 -27.35 -2.65 17.12
N LEU A 578 -28.26 -3.59 16.90
CA LEU A 578 -28.13 -4.96 17.43
C LEU A 578 -26.87 -5.67 16.90
N HIS A 579 -26.51 -5.44 15.63
CA HIS A 579 -25.27 -5.97 15.07
C HIS A 579 -24.04 -5.35 15.76
N LEU A 580 -24.05 -4.04 15.98
CA LEU A 580 -22.99 -3.31 16.69
C LEU A 580 -22.81 -3.83 18.13
N TYR A 581 -23.90 -3.95 18.90
CA TYR A 581 -23.87 -4.46 20.27
C TYR A 581 -23.42 -5.92 20.34
N ASN A 582 -23.83 -6.75 19.38
CA ASN A 582 -23.35 -8.13 19.28
C ASN A 582 -21.84 -8.20 19.00
N GLU A 583 -21.30 -7.31 18.15
CA GLU A 583 -19.86 -7.20 17.93
C GLU A 583 -19.14 -6.73 19.21
N GLY A 584 -19.69 -5.74 19.93
CA GLY A 584 -19.15 -5.29 21.22
C GLY A 584 -19.10 -6.42 22.27
N LEU A 585 -20.15 -7.23 22.36
CA LEU A 585 -20.22 -8.40 23.24
C LEU A 585 -19.18 -9.47 22.87
N ASN A 586 -18.90 -9.65 21.57
CA ASN A 586 -17.85 -10.56 21.13
C ASN A 586 -16.45 -10.03 21.45
N LEU A 587 -16.26 -8.71 21.30
CA LEU A 587 -14.99 -8.06 21.58
C LEU A 587 -14.64 -8.13 23.06
N CYS A 588 -15.58 -7.89 23.97
CA CYS A 588 -15.26 -7.94 25.41
C CYS A 588 -14.76 -9.31 25.87
N ASN A 589 -15.10 -10.39 25.16
CA ASN A 589 -14.61 -11.76 25.45
C ASN A 589 -13.21 -12.05 24.91
N THR A 590 -12.68 -11.20 24.02
CA THR A 590 -11.39 -11.40 23.35
C THR A 590 -10.38 -10.31 23.68
N ILE A 591 -10.81 -9.09 23.93
CA ILE A 591 -9.97 -7.93 24.27
C ILE A 591 -10.51 -7.25 25.53
N ARG A 592 -9.86 -6.17 25.98
CA ARG A 592 -10.26 -5.47 27.21
C ARG A 592 -11.68 -4.94 27.09
N MET A 593 -12.40 -4.90 28.22
CA MET A 593 -13.73 -4.27 28.25
C MET A 593 -13.67 -2.79 27.85
N ARG A 594 -12.63 -2.06 28.26
CA ARG A 594 -12.36 -0.69 27.82
C ARG A 594 -12.26 -0.55 26.29
N ASP A 595 -11.57 -1.48 25.63
CA ASP A 595 -11.42 -1.44 24.17
C ASP A 595 -12.74 -1.76 23.45
N ALA A 596 -13.54 -2.67 24.01
CA ALA A 596 -14.89 -2.98 23.52
C ALA A 596 -15.86 -1.79 23.74
N PHE A 597 -15.77 -1.10 24.87
CA PHE A 597 -16.52 0.13 25.14
C PHE A 597 -16.12 1.24 24.16
N ASN A 598 -14.83 1.49 23.97
CA ASN A 598 -14.33 2.50 23.03
C ASN A 598 -14.85 2.23 21.61
N PHE A 599 -14.94 0.97 21.20
CA PHE A 599 -15.58 0.62 19.93
C PHE A 599 -17.04 1.08 19.86
N LEU A 600 -17.86 0.69 20.84
CA LEU A 600 -19.28 1.04 20.87
C LEU A 600 -19.47 2.56 20.96
N ASN A 601 -18.67 3.23 21.78
CA ASN A 601 -18.71 4.68 21.96
C ASN A 601 -18.35 5.41 20.65
N ASN A 602 -17.26 5.03 19.99
CA ASN A 602 -16.87 5.64 18.73
C ASN A 602 -17.94 5.44 17.64
N SER A 603 -18.53 4.24 17.57
CA SER A 603 -19.64 3.99 16.63
C SER A 603 -20.89 4.80 16.97
N HIS A 604 -21.19 4.99 18.25
CA HIS A 604 -22.31 5.82 18.70
C HIS A 604 -22.08 7.31 18.37
N GLU A 605 -20.87 7.83 18.63
CA GLU A 605 -20.48 9.19 18.25
C GLU A 605 -20.53 9.40 16.73
N GLU A 606 -20.10 8.42 15.93
CA GLU A 606 -20.23 8.48 14.48
C GLU A 606 -21.70 8.54 14.03
N GLU A 607 -22.59 7.76 14.63
CA GLU A 607 -24.02 7.83 14.32
C GLU A 607 -24.63 9.20 14.70
N ILE A 608 -24.22 9.79 15.82
CA ILE A 608 -24.64 11.14 16.20
C ILE A 608 -24.11 12.17 15.21
N LYS A 609 -22.81 12.11 14.87
CA LYS A 609 -22.18 13.02 13.90
C LYS A 609 -22.86 12.97 12.52
N LYS A 610 -23.36 11.82 12.07
CA LYS A 610 -24.15 11.72 10.82
C LYS A 610 -25.44 12.54 10.86
N LYS A 611 -25.94 12.89 12.04
CA LYS A 611 -27.19 13.63 12.23
C LYS A 611 -27.01 15.12 12.48
N THR A 612 -25.77 15.56 12.73
CA THR A 612 -25.42 16.94 13.08
C THR A 612 -24.49 17.51 12.00
N SER A 613 -24.88 18.59 11.32
CA SER A 613 -24.00 19.23 10.32
C SER A 613 -22.80 19.93 11.00
N PRO A 614 -21.61 20.00 10.36
CA PRO A 614 -20.45 20.72 10.88
C PRO A 614 -20.77 22.18 11.26
N ASP A 615 -21.59 22.84 10.46
CA ASP A 615 -21.93 24.27 10.60
C ASP A 615 -23.26 24.52 11.34
N GLY A 616 -23.92 23.47 11.87
CA GLY A 616 -25.20 23.60 12.60
C GLY A 616 -26.43 24.04 11.80
N GLU A 617 -26.32 24.41 10.52
CA GLU A 617 -27.43 24.98 9.73
C GLU A 617 -28.41 23.95 9.11
N GLN A 618 -28.01 22.67 8.93
CA GLN A 618 -28.87 21.65 8.31
C GLN A 618 -28.91 20.35 9.14
N ALA A 619 -29.74 20.34 10.19
CA ALA A 619 -29.93 19.15 11.01
C ALA A 619 -30.74 18.08 10.27
N VAL A 620 -30.15 16.89 10.08
CA VAL A 620 -30.87 15.70 9.61
C VAL A 620 -31.88 15.31 10.70
N GLN A 621 -33.14 15.04 10.32
CA GLN A 621 -34.17 14.70 11.30
C GLN A 621 -33.84 13.41 12.06
N ILE A 622 -33.69 13.52 13.39
CA ILE A 622 -33.54 12.37 14.28
C ILE A 622 -34.93 11.77 14.54
N THR A 623 -35.09 10.50 14.14
CA THR A 623 -36.33 9.74 14.32
C THR A 623 -36.56 9.34 15.78
N ALA A 624 -37.80 8.99 16.13
CA ALA A 624 -38.13 8.53 17.48
C ALA A 624 -37.33 7.26 17.87
N THR A 625 -37.10 6.35 16.92
CA THR A 625 -36.29 5.15 17.10
C THR A 625 -34.83 5.48 17.39
N GLU A 626 -34.23 6.43 16.67
CA GLU A 626 -32.84 6.86 16.91
C GLU A 626 -32.70 7.54 18.28
N ARG A 627 -33.65 8.41 18.68
CA ARG A 627 -33.66 8.99 20.04
C ARG A 627 -33.76 7.93 21.14
N PHE A 628 -34.58 6.90 20.93
CA PHE A 628 -34.65 5.77 21.85
C PHE A 628 -33.30 5.07 21.96
N LEU A 629 -32.67 4.73 20.83
CA LEU A 629 -31.38 4.04 20.78
C LEU A 629 -30.25 4.85 21.44
N PHE A 630 -30.18 6.16 21.18
CA PHE A 630 -29.15 7.03 21.75
C PHE A 630 -29.26 7.19 23.27
N ASN A 631 -30.45 7.01 23.84
CA ASN A 631 -30.64 7.10 25.29
C ASN A 631 -30.24 5.82 26.04
N LEU A 632 -30.04 4.68 25.35
CA LEU A 632 -29.72 3.40 25.98
C LEU A 632 -28.23 3.25 26.38
N PHE A 633 -27.33 4.10 25.89
CA PHE A 633 -25.87 3.89 26.02
C PHE A 633 -25.25 4.34 27.36
N LYS A 634 -26.03 4.83 28.32
CA LYS A 634 -25.53 5.66 29.45
C LYS A 634 -24.81 4.91 30.60
N GLU A 635 -24.75 3.57 30.60
CA GLU A 635 -24.32 2.78 31.77
C GLU A 635 -23.02 1.97 31.60
N LEU A 636 -22.40 1.94 30.41
CA LEU A 636 -21.30 1.01 30.12
C LEU A 636 -19.91 1.48 30.58
N GLN A 637 -19.70 2.80 30.74
CA GLN A 637 -18.37 3.37 30.98
C GLN A 637 -17.75 2.91 32.31
N MET A 638 -18.49 3.03 33.42
CA MET A 638 -17.98 2.66 34.75
C MET A 638 -17.63 1.17 34.86
N LEU A 639 -18.37 0.30 34.15
CA LEU A 639 -18.11 -1.13 34.14
C LEU A 639 -16.87 -1.49 33.29
N ALA A 640 -16.62 -0.73 32.23
CA ALA A 640 -15.51 -0.97 31.32
C ALA A 640 -14.13 -0.70 31.94
N GLU A 641 -14.08 0.16 32.96
CA GLU A 641 -12.84 0.51 33.68
C GLU A 641 -12.53 -0.41 34.87
N ASN A 642 -13.46 -1.31 35.24
CA ASN A 642 -13.26 -2.18 36.40
C ASN A 642 -12.47 -3.46 36.02
N PRO A 643 -11.24 -3.64 36.53
CA PRO A 643 -10.41 -4.81 36.20
C PRO A 643 -10.92 -6.13 36.79
N ASP A 644 -11.78 -6.11 37.81
CA ASP A 644 -12.26 -7.32 38.49
C ASP A 644 -13.12 -8.22 37.60
N TYR A 645 -13.72 -7.65 36.55
CA TYR A 645 -14.57 -8.35 35.58
C TYR A 645 -13.90 -8.57 34.22
N GLU A 646 -12.58 -8.32 34.13
CA GLU A 646 -11.80 -8.53 32.91
C GLU A 646 -11.80 -10.01 32.51
N ASN A 647 -11.71 -10.31 31.22
CA ASN A 647 -11.76 -11.69 30.77
C ASN A 647 -10.49 -12.49 31.15
N ASP A 648 -10.64 -13.77 31.47
CA ASP A 648 -9.51 -14.65 31.82
C ASP A 648 -8.60 -14.92 30.60
N SER A 649 -9.08 -14.69 29.37
CA SER A 649 -8.29 -14.88 28.14
C SER A 649 -7.03 -14.03 28.15
N LEU A 650 -7.15 -12.75 28.57
CA LEU A 650 -6.03 -11.84 28.72
C LEU A 650 -5.08 -12.26 29.84
N SER A 651 -5.59 -12.75 30.97
CA SER A 651 -4.78 -13.24 32.09
C SER A 651 -3.96 -14.47 31.72
N LYS A 652 -4.55 -15.43 31.00
CA LYS A 652 -3.86 -16.60 30.45
C LYS A 652 -2.82 -16.19 29.40
N LEU A 653 -3.18 -15.28 28.50
CA LEU A 653 -2.27 -14.74 27.49
C LEU A 653 -1.09 -14.02 28.14
N GLN A 654 -1.33 -13.16 29.12
CA GLN A 654 -0.32 -12.45 29.89
C GLN A 654 0.63 -13.43 30.57
N SER A 655 0.10 -14.39 31.33
CA SER A 655 0.91 -15.40 32.02
C SER A 655 1.79 -16.18 31.06
N LYS A 656 1.26 -16.51 29.87
CA LYS A 656 2.01 -17.21 28.83
C LYS A 656 3.11 -16.34 28.23
N ILE A 657 2.84 -15.09 27.89
CA ILE A 657 3.85 -14.15 27.35
C ILE A 657 4.96 -13.94 28.38
N LEU A 658 4.60 -13.61 29.62
CA LEU A 658 5.56 -13.38 30.70
C LEU A 658 6.45 -14.61 30.93
N HIS A 659 5.88 -15.82 30.94
CA HIS A 659 6.64 -17.05 31.10
C HIS A 659 7.62 -17.31 29.95
N GLU A 660 7.17 -17.14 28.69
CA GLU A 660 8.02 -17.45 27.53
C GLU A 660 9.12 -16.40 27.28
N PHE A 661 8.90 -15.14 27.63
CA PHE A 661 9.87 -14.06 27.45
C PHE A 661 10.82 -13.91 28.64
N SER A 662 10.43 -14.32 29.85
CA SER A 662 11.36 -14.35 31.00
C SER A 662 12.32 -15.54 31.00
N THR A 663 11.98 -16.62 30.31
CA THR A 663 12.78 -17.86 30.26
C THR A 663 13.87 -17.84 29.20
N ARG A 664 13.95 -16.78 28.38
CA ARG A 664 14.87 -16.70 27.23
C ARG A 664 15.48 -15.32 27.12
N GLU A 665 16.78 -15.23 26.85
CA GLU A 665 17.50 -13.95 26.71
C GLU A 665 17.05 -13.16 25.47
N GLU A 666 16.94 -13.81 24.30
CA GLU A 666 16.48 -13.19 23.05
C GLU A 666 15.19 -13.85 22.54
N ALA A 667 14.07 -13.58 23.22
CA ALA A 667 12.77 -14.11 22.82
C ALA A 667 12.14 -13.32 21.66
N ARG A 668 11.67 -14.03 20.62
CA ARG A 668 10.83 -13.50 19.55
C ARG A 668 9.51 -14.27 19.45
N GLY A 669 8.41 -13.56 19.28
CA GLY A 669 7.08 -14.17 19.26
C GLY A 669 6.10 -13.57 18.25
N ILE A 670 5.06 -14.34 17.93
CA ILE A 670 3.91 -13.90 17.13
C ILE A 670 2.61 -14.33 17.81
N ILE A 671 1.66 -13.41 17.93
CA ILE A 671 0.28 -13.65 18.35
C ILE A 671 -0.62 -13.48 17.13
N PHE A 672 -1.28 -14.55 16.72
CA PHE A 672 -2.29 -14.53 15.67
C PHE A 672 -3.68 -14.32 16.25
N THR A 673 -4.40 -13.31 15.76
CA THR A 673 -5.78 -13.01 16.16
C THR A 673 -6.70 -12.81 14.96
N LYS A 674 -8.02 -12.92 15.17
CA LYS A 674 -9.02 -12.96 14.10
C LYS A 674 -9.25 -11.62 13.41
N THR A 675 -9.32 -10.52 14.16
CA THR A 675 -9.75 -9.22 13.65
C THR A 675 -8.63 -8.18 13.69
N ARG A 676 -8.69 -7.18 12.80
CA ARG A 676 -7.75 -6.05 12.81
C ARG A 676 -7.82 -5.27 14.11
N ARG A 677 -9.03 -5.05 14.62
CA ARG A 677 -9.28 -4.36 15.89
C ARG A 677 -8.63 -5.08 17.06
N SER A 678 -8.77 -6.41 17.12
CA SER A 678 -8.13 -7.23 18.16
C SER A 678 -6.59 -7.14 18.07
N ALA A 679 -6.02 -7.11 16.86
CA ALA A 679 -4.57 -6.99 16.70
C ALA A 679 -4.03 -5.65 17.24
N ILE A 680 -4.72 -4.55 16.93
CA ILE A 680 -4.38 -3.20 17.41
C ILE A 680 -4.56 -3.13 18.93
N ALA A 681 -5.73 -3.53 19.45
CA ALA A 681 -6.05 -3.45 20.87
C ALA A 681 -5.10 -4.32 21.74
N LEU A 682 -4.77 -5.53 21.30
CA LEU A 682 -3.80 -6.39 22.02
C LEU A 682 -2.40 -5.80 21.98
N SER A 683 -1.97 -5.20 20.87
CA SER A 683 -0.68 -4.51 20.79
C SER A 683 -0.61 -3.34 21.76
N GLN A 684 -1.65 -2.50 21.80
CA GLN A 684 -1.76 -1.37 22.73
C GLN A 684 -1.77 -1.84 24.18
N TRP A 685 -2.56 -2.88 24.50
CA TRP A 685 -2.59 -3.47 25.83
C TRP A 685 -1.21 -3.95 26.31
N ILE A 686 -0.41 -4.55 25.42
CA ILE A 686 0.95 -4.99 25.76
C ILE A 686 1.87 -3.77 25.98
N GLN A 687 1.79 -2.76 25.12
CA GLN A 687 2.61 -1.54 25.21
C GLN A 687 2.31 -0.71 26.46
N GLU A 688 1.05 -0.66 26.91
CA GLU A 688 0.62 0.09 28.09
C GLU A 688 0.98 -0.58 29.42
N ASN A 689 1.33 -1.87 29.41
CA ASN A 689 1.54 -2.65 30.63
C ASN A 689 3.03 -2.80 30.96
N LEU A 690 3.45 -2.08 32.01
CA LEU A 690 4.86 -2.03 32.47
C LEU A 690 5.48 -3.40 32.71
N LYS A 691 4.71 -4.42 33.15
CA LYS A 691 5.25 -5.77 33.39
C LYS A 691 5.86 -6.41 32.14
N PHE A 692 5.34 -6.06 30.95
CA PHE A 692 5.91 -6.52 29.69
C PHE A 692 7.18 -5.74 29.33
N ALA A 693 7.17 -4.43 29.54
CA ALA A 693 8.34 -3.58 29.32
C ALA A 693 9.52 -3.96 30.23
N ASP A 694 9.26 -4.29 31.49
CA ASP A 694 10.27 -4.69 32.50
C ASP A 694 11.06 -5.95 32.08
N ILE A 695 10.45 -6.83 31.27
CA ILE A 695 11.10 -8.03 30.71
C ILE A 695 11.47 -7.87 29.23
N GLY A 696 11.48 -6.64 28.72
CA GLY A 696 11.93 -6.32 27.37
C GLY A 696 10.95 -6.71 26.25
N VAL A 697 9.67 -6.96 26.53
CA VAL A 697 8.67 -7.23 25.49
C VAL A 697 8.27 -5.92 24.80
N LYS A 698 8.55 -5.85 23.51
CA LYS A 698 8.24 -4.73 22.61
C LYS A 698 7.32 -5.22 21.51
N ALA A 699 6.04 -4.90 21.63
CA ALA A 699 5.01 -5.37 20.73
C ALA A 699 4.65 -4.37 19.63
N SER A 700 4.27 -4.87 18.44
CA SER A 700 3.62 -4.09 17.39
C SER A 700 2.67 -4.96 16.57
N TYR A 701 1.69 -4.35 15.91
CA TYR A 701 0.70 -5.08 15.13
C TYR A 701 1.03 -5.15 13.63
N VAL A 702 0.57 -6.21 12.97
CA VAL A 702 0.65 -6.37 11.51
C VAL A 702 -0.70 -6.83 10.95
N ILE A 703 -1.35 -5.96 10.19
CA ILE A 703 -2.66 -6.21 9.58
C ILE A 703 -2.60 -6.12 8.04
N GLY A 704 -3.59 -6.70 7.35
CA GLY A 704 -3.63 -6.70 5.88
C GLY A 704 -3.99 -5.34 5.28
N GLY A 705 -3.55 -5.08 4.04
CA GLY A 705 -3.71 -3.79 3.36
C GLY A 705 -5.02 -3.55 2.58
N GLY A 706 -6.03 -4.43 2.67
CA GLY A 706 -7.27 -4.25 1.91
C GLY A 706 -8.29 -3.29 2.55
N ASP A 707 -9.04 -2.55 1.74
CA ASP A 707 -10.03 -1.54 2.20
C ASP A 707 -11.43 -2.10 2.53
N GLN A 708 -11.57 -3.42 2.65
CA GLN A 708 -12.89 -4.08 2.84
C GLN A 708 -13.38 -4.08 4.29
N SER A 709 -12.61 -3.56 5.24
CA SER A 709 -12.93 -3.54 6.68
C SER A 709 -13.17 -2.10 7.15
N ASN A 710 -13.97 -1.94 8.21
CA ASN A 710 -14.17 -0.65 8.87
C ASN A 710 -12.92 -0.15 9.64
N VAL A 711 -11.90 -1.00 9.79
CA VAL A 711 -10.62 -0.63 10.42
C VAL A 711 -9.62 -0.24 9.33
N LYS A 712 -8.99 0.95 9.50
CA LYS A 712 -7.91 1.48 8.65
C LYS A 712 -6.89 0.36 8.36
N PRO A 713 -6.63 0.02 7.09
CA PRO A 713 -5.61 -0.96 6.74
C PRO A 713 -4.20 -0.39 6.98
N MET A 714 -3.22 -1.29 7.11
CA MET A 714 -1.81 -0.91 7.00
C MET A 714 -1.38 -0.88 5.54
N THR A 715 -0.66 0.17 5.17
CA THR A 715 0.02 0.28 3.88
C THR A 715 1.15 -0.74 3.76
N ALA A 716 1.66 -0.95 2.54
CA ALA A 716 2.81 -1.81 2.33
C ALA A 716 4.08 -1.27 3.02
N ALA A 717 4.27 0.05 3.02
CA ALA A 717 5.39 0.71 3.67
C ALA A 717 5.37 0.52 5.20
N GLU A 718 4.24 0.82 5.86
CA GLU A 718 4.08 0.62 7.32
C GLU A 718 4.34 -0.83 7.73
N ARG A 719 3.83 -1.79 6.95
CA ARG A 719 4.04 -3.21 7.23
C ARG A 719 5.51 -3.60 7.07
N ASN A 720 6.20 -3.10 6.05
CA ASN A 720 7.61 -3.39 5.84
C ASN A 720 8.49 -2.77 6.94
N ASP A 721 8.16 -1.56 7.40
CA ASP A 721 8.82 -0.91 8.54
C ASP A 721 8.72 -1.78 9.81
N VAL A 722 7.51 -2.21 10.18
CA VAL A 722 7.31 -3.09 11.35
C VAL A 722 8.07 -4.42 11.21
N LEU A 723 8.09 -5.02 10.01
CA LEU A 723 8.83 -6.26 9.78
C LEU A 723 10.35 -6.06 9.85
N ASN A 724 10.86 -4.92 9.39
CA ASN A 724 12.29 -4.58 9.49
C ASN A 724 12.69 -4.35 10.95
N LYS A 725 11.91 -3.56 11.70
CA LYS A 725 12.09 -3.39 13.15
C LYS A 725 12.06 -4.71 13.91
N PHE A 726 11.21 -5.65 13.50
CA PHE A 726 11.17 -7.00 14.06
C PHE A 726 12.42 -7.84 13.71
N ARG A 727 12.96 -7.71 12.49
CA ARG A 727 14.24 -8.35 12.10
C ARG A 727 15.42 -7.81 12.89
N ASN A 728 15.46 -6.49 13.09
CA ASN A 728 16.51 -5.79 13.82
C ASN A 728 16.44 -5.99 15.34
N GLY A 729 15.34 -6.55 15.86
CA GLY A 729 15.13 -6.76 17.29
C GLY A 729 14.60 -5.54 18.06
N GLU A 730 14.29 -4.44 17.36
CA GLU A 730 13.60 -3.27 17.94
C GLU A 730 12.19 -3.64 18.43
N ILE A 731 11.55 -4.57 17.73
CA ILE A 731 10.28 -5.21 18.10
C ILE A 731 10.56 -6.70 18.25
N ASN A 732 10.03 -7.33 19.30
CA ASN A 732 10.22 -8.76 19.53
C ASN A 732 8.91 -9.55 19.68
N LEU A 733 7.75 -8.88 19.61
CA LEU A 733 6.44 -9.53 19.59
C LEU A 733 5.53 -8.93 18.51
N LEU A 734 5.15 -9.73 17.52
CA LEU A 734 4.17 -9.32 16.50
C LEU A 734 2.76 -9.74 16.89
N VAL A 735 1.79 -8.82 16.80
CA VAL A 735 0.36 -9.14 16.91
C VAL A 735 -0.27 -9.05 15.51
N ALA A 736 -0.54 -10.19 14.88
CA ALA A 736 -0.91 -10.25 13.48
C ALA A 736 -2.27 -10.91 13.24
N THR A 737 -2.90 -10.57 12.12
CA THR A 737 -3.96 -11.41 11.54
C THR A 737 -3.34 -12.49 10.63
N THR A 738 -4.14 -13.19 9.82
CA THR A 738 -3.67 -14.21 8.87
C THR A 738 -2.65 -13.69 7.84
N VAL A 739 -2.44 -12.37 7.75
CA VAL A 739 -1.45 -11.74 6.87
C VAL A 739 -0.02 -12.27 7.10
N ALA A 740 0.31 -12.62 8.35
CA ALA A 740 1.64 -13.10 8.75
C ALA A 740 1.81 -14.63 8.72
N GLU A 741 0.73 -15.39 8.42
CA GLU A 741 0.81 -16.86 8.33
C GLU A 741 1.66 -17.26 7.11
N GLU A 742 1.36 -16.70 5.93
CA GLU A 742 1.96 -17.08 4.65
C GLU A 742 2.76 -15.95 3.99
N GLY A 743 3.83 -16.28 3.27
CA GLY A 743 4.39 -15.40 2.23
C GLY A 743 5.03 -14.09 2.68
N LEU A 744 5.19 -13.87 3.99
CA LEU A 744 6.07 -12.84 4.53
C LEU A 744 7.31 -13.50 5.12
N ASP A 745 8.48 -12.93 4.85
CA ASP A 745 9.71 -13.34 5.53
C ASP A 745 9.73 -12.77 6.95
N ILE A 746 9.50 -13.67 7.90
CA ILE A 746 9.51 -13.37 9.33
C ILE A 746 10.61 -14.23 9.95
N PRO A 747 11.53 -13.63 10.74
CA PRO A 747 12.52 -14.35 11.53
C PRO A 747 11.97 -15.54 12.29
N SER A 748 12.83 -16.50 12.59
CA SER A 748 12.50 -17.63 13.45
C SER A 748 12.01 -17.13 14.80
N CYS A 749 10.83 -17.61 15.23
CA CYS A 749 10.22 -17.25 16.50
C CYS A 749 10.36 -18.39 17.52
N ASN A 750 10.51 -18.03 18.79
CA ASN A 750 10.45 -18.95 19.92
C ASN A 750 9.00 -19.23 20.32
N VAL A 751 8.09 -18.27 20.10
CA VAL A 751 6.71 -18.35 20.56
C VAL A 751 5.74 -18.07 19.43
N VAL A 752 4.81 -18.98 19.18
CA VAL A 752 3.67 -18.75 18.31
C VAL A 752 2.39 -18.99 19.11
N ILE A 753 1.55 -17.96 19.22
CA ILE A 753 0.27 -18.03 19.93
C ILE A 753 -0.85 -17.82 18.92
N ARG A 754 -1.81 -18.73 18.84
CA ARG A 754 -3.08 -18.52 18.14
C ARG A 754 -4.15 -18.16 19.16
N TYR A 755 -4.53 -16.90 19.19
CA TYR A 755 -5.46 -16.34 20.17
C TYR A 755 -6.88 -16.31 19.59
N GLY A 756 -7.67 -17.35 19.89
CA GLY A 756 -9.03 -17.53 19.38
C GLY A 756 -9.13 -17.67 17.85
N LEU A 757 -8.01 -17.91 17.15
CA LEU A 757 -7.95 -18.04 15.69
C LEU A 757 -7.66 -19.47 15.26
N VAL A 758 -8.61 -20.06 14.54
CA VAL A 758 -8.41 -21.31 13.80
C VAL A 758 -9.01 -21.17 12.41
N THR A 759 -8.21 -21.46 11.39
CA THR A 759 -8.57 -21.34 9.97
C THR A 759 -8.64 -22.71 9.32
N ASN A 760 -7.58 -23.12 8.61
CA ASN A 760 -7.47 -24.42 7.94
C ASN A 760 -6.11 -25.08 8.28
N GLU A 761 -5.91 -26.29 7.78
CA GLU A 761 -4.71 -27.10 8.01
C GLU A 761 -3.44 -26.49 7.41
N ILE A 762 -3.54 -25.79 6.28
CA ILE A 762 -2.40 -25.14 5.62
C ILE A 762 -1.89 -23.97 6.47
N SER A 763 -2.79 -23.06 6.85
CA SER A 763 -2.52 -21.95 7.76
C SER A 763 -1.95 -22.43 9.09
N MET A 764 -2.49 -23.53 9.64
CA MET A 764 -1.98 -24.14 10.88
C MET A 764 -0.52 -24.57 10.72
N ILE A 765 -0.19 -25.32 9.67
CA ILE A 765 1.18 -25.77 9.40
C ILE A 765 2.13 -24.59 9.14
N GLN A 766 1.67 -23.55 8.43
CA GLN A 766 2.47 -22.36 8.15
C GLN A 766 2.73 -21.53 9.42
N ALA A 767 1.73 -21.36 10.29
CA ALA A 767 1.87 -20.69 11.58
C ALA A 767 2.81 -21.48 12.51
N GLU A 768 2.64 -22.80 12.60
CA GLU A 768 3.55 -23.71 13.30
C GLU A 768 4.99 -23.55 12.79
N GLY A 769 5.17 -23.47 11.46
CA GLY A 769 6.45 -23.24 10.80
C GLY A 769 7.10 -21.88 11.07
N ARG A 770 6.41 -20.92 11.72
CA ARG A 770 7.04 -19.69 12.25
C ARG A 770 7.79 -19.95 13.56
N GLY A 771 7.32 -20.90 14.35
CA GLY A 771 7.91 -21.35 15.61
C GLY A 771 9.06 -22.34 15.38
N ARG A 772 10.15 -21.90 14.75
CA ARG A 772 11.28 -22.75 14.33
C ARG A 772 12.61 -22.38 14.98
N ALA A 773 12.60 -21.50 15.97
CA ALA A 773 13.76 -21.32 16.86
C ALA A 773 13.96 -22.57 17.73
N GLU A 774 15.10 -22.67 18.40
CA GLU A 774 15.32 -23.74 19.37
C GLU A 774 14.36 -23.61 20.56
N ASP A 775 13.89 -24.75 21.07
CA ASP A 775 12.90 -24.87 22.13
C ASP A 775 11.62 -24.02 21.93
N SER A 776 11.17 -23.92 20.67
CA SER A 776 9.99 -23.13 20.31
C SER A 776 8.68 -23.75 20.84
N SER A 777 7.68 -22.90 21.05
CA SER A 777 6.34 -23.30 21.48
C SER A 777 5.24 -22.80 20.55
N TYR A 778 4.21 -23.62 20.36
CA TYR A 778 2.99 -23.28 19.63
C TYR A 778 1.81 -23.42 20.60
N THR A 779 1.08 -22.34 20.84
CA THR A 779 0.02 -22.30 21.85
C THR A 779 -1.31 -21.85 21.26
N LEU A 780 -2.35 -22.68 21.37
CA LEU A 780 -3.71 -22.28 21.09
C LEU A 780 -4.35 -21.73 22.38
N VAL A 781 -4.87 -20.50 22.34
CA VAL A 781 -5.68 -19.94 23.44
C VAL A 781 -7.14 -19.99 23.00
N GLU A 782 -7.95 -20.68 23.80
CA GLU A 782 -9.35 -20.92 23.52
C GLU A 782 -10.23 -20.61 24.72
N VAL A 783 -11.37 -19.96 24.47
CA VAL A 783 -12.48 -19.87 25.41
C VAL A 783 -13.27 -21.17 25.41
N LYS A 784 -13.56 -21.71 26.59
CA LYS A 784 -14.37 -22.91 26.77
C LYS A 784 -15.66 -22.82 25.96
N ASN A 785 -16.07 -23.93 25.34
CA ASN A 785 -17.27 -24.03 24.49
C ASN A 785 -17.28 -23.17 23.21
N SER A 786 -16.21 -22.44 22.87
CA SER A 786 -16.14 -21.68 21.60
C SER A 786 -16.01 -22.57 20.36
N GLY A 787 -15.70 -23.86 20.55
CA GLY A 787 -15.50 -24.84 19.48
C GLY A 787 -14.18 -24.66 18.73
N VAL A 788 -13.24 -23.91 19.28
CA VAL A 788 -11.95 -23.58 18.66
C VAL A 788 -11.01 -24.78 18.72
N ALA A 789 -10.89 -25.51 19.84
CA ALA A 789 -10.10 -26.74 19.96
C ALA A 789 -10.64 -27.81 19.03
N GLY A 790 -11.97 -27.94 18.95
CA GLY A 790 -12.60 -28.91 18.05
C GLY A 790 -12.17 -28.68 16.60
N LYS A 791 -12.10 -27.40 16.17
CA LYS A 791 -11.61 -27.05 14.82
C LYS A 791 -10.11 -27.28 14.67
N GLU A 792 -9.31 -26.98 15.68
CA GLU A 792 -7.86 -27.24 15.64
C GLU A 792 -7.56 -28.74 15.57
N TYR A 793 -8.26 -29.56 16.35
CA TYR A 793 -8.16 -31.03 16.31
C TYR A 793 -8.54 -31.59 14.93
N VAL A 794 -9.58 -31.04 14.29
CA VAL A 794 -9.92 -31.40 12.91
C VAL A 794 -8.79 -31.03 11.95
N ASN A 795 -8.10 -29.91 12.15
CA ASN A 795 -6.96 -29.53 11.31
C ASN A 795 -5.73 -30.41 11.54
N GLU A 796 -5.48 -30.85 12.77
CA GLU A 796 -4.47 -31.87 13.09
C GLU A 796 -4.77 -33.19 12.38
N TYR A 797 -6.02 -33.67 12.49
CA TYR A 797 -6.45 -34.87 11.78
C TYR A 797 -6.29 -34.74 10.26
N ARG A 798 -6.54 -33.55 9.69
CA ARG A 798 -6.32 -33.25 8.27
C ARG A 798 -4.83 -33.22 7.90
N LYS A 799 -3.94 -32.71 8.76
CA LYS A 799 -2.48 -32.77 8.59
C LYS A 799 -2.02 -34.23 8.50
N ASP A 800 -2.47 -35.09 9.40
CA ASP A 800 -2.13 -36.51 9.39
C ASP A 800 -2.70 -37.25 8.16
N MET A 801 -3.95 -36.94 7.81
CA MET A 801 -4.58 -37.49 6.61
C MET A 801 -3.85 -37.06 5.33
N MET A 802 -3.36 -35.83 5.27
CA MET A 802 -2.56 -35.33 4.15
C MET A 802 -1.29 -36.17 3.99
N HIS A 803 -0.54 -36.42 5.06
CA HIS A 803 0.66 -37.25 5.01
C HIS A 803 0.34 -38.66 4.50
N LYS A 804 -0.71 -39.30 5.04
CA LYS A 804 -1.18 -40.62 4.58
C LYS A 804 -1.60 -40.60 3.10
N ALA A 805 -2.23 -39.52 2.64
CA ALA A 805 -2.62 -39.37 1.24
C ALA A 805 -1.40 -39.22 0.32
N ILE A 806 -0.39 -38.44 0.71
CA ILE A 806 0.87 -38.31 -0.02
C ILE A 806 1.57 -39.66 -0.12
N ASP A 807 1.67 -40.40 0.99
CA ASP A 807 2.30 -41.73 1.00
C ASP A 807 1.57 -42.70 0.09
N LYS A 808 0.22 -42.71 0.12
CA LYS A 808 -0.59 -43.52 -0.78
C LYS A 808 -0.37 -43.15 -2.26
N ILE A 809 -0.30 -41.86 -2.60
CA ILE A 809 -0.02 -41.39 -3.97
C ILE A 809 1.38 -41.84 -4.41
N ARG A 810 2.37 -41.78 -3.53
CA ARG A 810 3.75 -42.22 -3.83
C ARG A 810 3.88 -43.73 -4.05
N THR A 811 2.95 -44.52 -3.53
CA THR A 811 2.89 -45.98 -3.75
C THR A 811 2.16 -46.40 -5.01
N LEU A 812 1.47 -45.48 -5.70
CA LEU A 812 0.81 -45.78 -6.97
C LEU A 812 1.83 -46.15 -8.04
N ASP A 813 1.46 -47.07 -8.92
CA ASP A 813 2.26 -47.30 -10.12
C ASP A 813 2.17 -46.09 -11.07
N GLN A 814 3.21 -45.88 -11.87
CA GLN A 814 3.30 -44.68 -12.72
C GLN A 814 2.19 -44.64 -13.78
N ALA A 815 1.72 -45.79 -14.28
CA ALA A 815 0.68 -45.83 -15.31
C ALA A 815 -0.69 -45.48 -14.72
N GLU A 816 -1.01 -46.00 -13.53
CA GLU A 816 -2.21 -45.64 -12.78
C GLU A 816 -2.20 -44.16 -12.41
N TYR A 817 -1.07 -43.65 -11.90
CA TYR A 817 -0.92 -42.22 -11.59
C TYR A 817 -1.16 -41.35 -12.84
N ASP A 818 -0.49 -41.66 -13.95
CA ASP A 818 -0.62 -40.89 -15.19
C ASP A 818 -2.05 -40.93 -15.75
N GLN A 819 -2.75 -42.05 -15.60
CA GLN A 819 -4.17 -42.17 -15.97
C GLN A 819 -5.04 -41.25 -15.12
N GLN A 820 -4.91 -41.29 -13.79
CA GLN A 820 -5.71 -40.45 -12.89
C GLN A 820 -5.43 -38.95 -13.13
N ILE A 821 -4.16 -38.57 -13.34
CA ILE A 821 -3.78 -37.20 -13.70
C ILE A 821 -4.47 -36.74 -14.99
N LEU A 822 -4.48 -37.59 -16.02
CA LEU A 822 -5.14 -37.28 -17.30
C LEU A 822 -6.65 -37.05 -17.11
N GLU A 823 -7.31 -37.89 -16.31
CA GLU A 823 -8.74 -37.77 -16.01
C GLU A 823 -9.06 -36.44 -15.32
N PHE A 824 -8.30 -36.08 -14.27
CA PHE A 824 -8.47 -34.79 -13.59
C PHE A 824 -8.18 -33.58 -14.50
N GLN A 825 -7.19 -33.66 -15.38
CA GLN A 825 -6.90 -32.61 -16.38
C GLN A 825 -8.07 -32.41 -17.35
N MET A 826 -8.64 -33.51 -17.86
CA MET A 826 -9.82 -33.46 -18.73
C MET A 826 -11.03 -32.86 -18.02
N GLN A 827 -11.28 -33.27 -16.78
CA GLN A 827 -12.34 -32.71 -15.95
C GLN A 827 -12.18 -31.19 -15.77
N ALA A 828 -10.98 -30.73 -15.38
CA ALA A 828 -10.71 -29.29 -15.18
C ALA A 828 -10.94 -28.47 -16.47
N ILE A 829 -10.56 -29.01 -17.63
CA ILE A 829 -10.78 -28.36 -18.93
C ILE A 829 -12.27 -28.26 -19.27
N LEU A 830 -13.03 -29.33 -19.04
CA LEU A 830 -14.47 -29.36 -19.26
C LEU A 830 -15.21 -28.41 -18.31
N GLU A 831 -14.89 -28.43 -17.02
CA GLU A 831 -15.46 -27.50 -16.04
C GLU A 831 -15.24 -26.04 -16.44
N LYS A 832 -14.03 -25.70 -16.91
CA LYS A 832 -13.73 -24.34 -17.41
C LYS A 832 -14.58 -24.00 -18.64
N LYS A 833 -14.76 -24.92 -19.60
CA LYS A 833 -15.64 -24.71 -20.75
C LYS A 833 -17.09 -24.44 -20.32
N VAL A 834 -17.63 -25.24 -19.40
CA VAL A 834 -18.99 -25.05 -18.86
C VAL A 834 -19.13 -23.69 -18.18
N ARG A 835 -18.16 -23.29 -17.34
CA ARG A 835 -18.17 -21.97 -16.68
C ARG A 835 -18.16 -20.83 -17.69
N MET A 836 -17.34 -20.92 -18.74
CA MET A 836 -17.28 -19.90 -19.80
C MET A 836 -18.59 -19.82 -20.58
N THR A 837 -19.22 -20.95 -20.90
CA THR A 837 -20.54 -20.98 -21.54
C THR A 837 -21.61 -20.33 -20.65
N LYS A 838 -21.64 -20.66 -19.35
CA LYS A 838 -22.54 -20.01 -18.38
C LYS A 838 -22.31 -18.51 -18.28
N LYS A 839 -21.04 -18.05 -18.29
CA LYS A 839 -20.70 -16.62 -18.29
C LYS A 839 -21.23 -15.91 -19.54
N LYS A 840 -21.00 -16.47 -20.74
CA LYS A 840 -21.55 -15.92 -22.00
C LYS A 840 -23.07 -15.83 -21.98
N HIS A 841 -23.76 -16.84 -21.45
CA HIS A 841 -25.22 -16.79 -21.29
C HIS A 841 -25.67 -15.71 -20.30
N LYS A 842 -24.89 -15.44 -19.24
CA LYS A 842 -25.17 -14.36 -18.30
C LYS A 842 -24.96 -12.98 -18.96
N ASP A 843 -23.91 -12.82 -19.77
CA ASP A 843 -23.62 -11.58 -20.49
C ASP A 843 -24.70 -11.26 -21.56
N ILE A 844 -25.36 -12.28 -22.12
CA ILE A 844 -26.48 -12.11 -23.05
C ILE A 844 -27.77 -11.66 -22.33
N LYS A 845 -27.95 -12.01 -21.05
CA LYS A 845 -29.12 -11.64 -20.23
C LYS A 845 -28.99 -10.25 -19.58
N THR A 846 -28.25 -9.34 -20.20
CA THR A 846 -28.08 -7.98 -19.66
C THR A 846 -29.41 -7.23 -19.77
N GLU A 847 -29.93 -6.75 -18.65
CA GLU A 847 -31.13 -5.92 -18.56
C GLU A 847 -30.85 -4.48 -19.03
N ASN A 848 -31.89 -3.79 -19.48
CA ASN A 848 -31.78 -2.39 -19.89
C ASN A 848 -31.53 -1.49 -18.64
N PRO A 849 -30.55 -0.57 -18.66
CA PRO A 849 -30.27 0.34 -17.55
C PRO A 849 -31.47 1.10 -17.00
N SER A 850 -32.44 1.51 -17.82
CA SER A 850 -33.67 2.18 -17.36
C SER A 850 -34.50 1.35 -16.38
N LYS A 851 -34.40 0.02 -16.45
CA LYS A 851 -35.16 -0.90 -15.58
C LYS A 851 -34.51 -1.12 -14.23
N VAL A 852 -33.31 -0.57 -14.01
CA VAL A 852 -32.57 -0.65 -12.75
C VAL A 852 -32.77 0.65 -11.99
N LYS A 853 -33.33 0.57 -10.78
CA LYS A 853 -33.55 1.74 -9.91
C LYS A 853 -32.76 1.59 -8.61
N PHE A 854 -32.20 2.69 -8.14
CA PHE A 854 -31.42 2.77 -6.91
C PHE A 854 -32.16 3.61 -5.88
N SER A 855 -32.39 3.03 -4.70
CA SER A 855 -32.97 3.72 -3.56
C SER A 855 -32.00 3.69 -2.38
N CYS A 856 -31.99 4.77 -1.59
CA CYS A 856 -31.20 4.90 -0.38
C CYS A 856 -31.48 3.74 0.57
N ARG A 857 -30.44 3.02 0.99
CA ARG A 857 -30.61 1.91 1.95
C ARG A 857 -31.07 2.39 3.34
N GLY A 858 -30.76 3.63 3.69
CA GLY A 858 -31.16 4.25 4.95
C GLY A 858 -32.66 4.57 5.00
N CYS A 859 -33.14 5.40 4.08
CA CYS A 859 -34.49 5.99 4.17
C CYS A 859 -35.43 5.64 3.02
N SER A 860 -35.04 4.70 2.15
CA SER A 860 -35.78 4.27 0.96
C SER A 860 -36.05 5.40 -0.07
N LEU A 861 -35.43 6.57 0.10
CA LEU A 861 -35.51 7.67 -0.85
C LEU A 861 -35.04 7.19 -2.22
N TYR A 862 -35.84 7.42 -3.25
CA TYR A 862 -35.44 7.17 -4.64
C TYR A 862 -34.26 8.08 -5.00
N VAL A 863 -33.23 7.51 -5.62
CA VAL A 863 -31.98 8.23 -5.92
C VAL A 863 -31.77 8.41 -7.41
N CYS A 864 -31.71 7.32 -8.17
CA CYS A 864 -31.48 7.38 -9.62
C CYS A 864 -31.86 6.07 -10.33
N THR A 865 -31.84 6.10 -11.65
CA THR A 865 -31.89 4.92 -12.52
C THR A 865 -30.49 4.46 -12.92
N GLY A 866 -30.40 3.31 -13.61
CA GLY A 866 -29.17 2.86 -14.21
C GLY A 866 -28.70 3.69 -15.41
N GLU A 867 -29.56 4.52 -16.01
CA GLU A 867 -29.17 5.41 -17.12
C GLU A 867 -28.35 6.61 -16.64
N ASP A 868 -28.59 7.04 -15.40
CA ASP A 868 -27.88 8.15 -14.75
C ASP A 868 -26.46 7.76 -14.32
N ILE A 869 -26.14 6.46 -14.34
CA ILE A 869 -24.85 5.93 -13.90
C ILE A 869 -23.89 5.84 -15.08
N GLN A 870 -22.76 6.51 -14.95
CA GLN A 870 -21.67 6.47 -15.92
C GLN A 870 -20.41 5.84 -15.32
N ILE A 871 -19.52 5.35 -16.17
CA ILE A 871 -18.26 4.68 -15.76
C ILE A 871 -17.05 5.52 -16.13
N ILE A 872 -16.24 5.85 -15.11
CA ILE A 872 -14.89 6.43 -15.26
C ILE A 872 -13.84 5.31 -15.11
N ALA A 873 -12.88 5.28 -16.03
CA ALA A 873 -11.76 4.32 -16.06
C ALA A 873 -12.16 2.84 -15.95
N GLY A 874 -13.37 2.47 -16.38
CA GLY A 874 -13.89 1.09 -16.30
C GLY A 874 -14.32 0.62 -14.90
N VAL A 875 -14.07 1.42 -13.85
CA VAL A 875 -14.16 0.99 -12.44
C VAL A 875 -15.06 1.89 -11.60
N HIS A 876 -14.96 3.21 -11.73
CA HIS A 876 -15.69 4.13 -10.86
C HIS A 876 -17.07 4.41 -11.45
N ARG A 877 -18.13 4.26 -10.63
CA ARG A 877 -19.52 4.47 -11.05
C ARG A 877 -19.97 5.79 -10.46
N VAL A 878 -20.24 6.75 -11.33
CA VAL A 878 -20.54 8.13 -10.95
C VAL A 878 -21.93 8.51 -11.42
N ASN A 879 -22.57 9.41 -10.67
CA ASN A 879 -23.77 10.11 -11.11
C ASN A 879 -23.49 11.61 -11.04
N VAL A 880 -23.55 12.25 -12.20
CA VAL A 880 -23.27 13.69 -12.37
C VAL A 880 -24.49 14.44 -12.91
N THR A 881 -25.68 13.86 -12.79
CA THR A 881 -26.91 14.57 -13.19
C THR A 881 -27.19 15.72 -12.21
N PRO A 882 -27.71 16.87 -12.68
CA PRO A 882 -28.00 18.00 -11.81
C PRO A 882 -28.97 17.66 -10.68
N GLU A 883 -29.96 16.81 -10.93
CA GLU A 883 -30.95 16.39 -9.94
C GLU A 883 -30.31 15.59 -8.79
N PHE A 884 -29.17 14.94 -9.05
CA PHE A 884 -28.49 14.15 -8.03
C PHE A 884 -27.78 15.02 -6.99
N SER A 885 -27.28 16.20 -7.37
CA SER A 885 -26.56 17.11 -6.45
C SER A 885 -27.45 17.62 -5.32
N GLU A 886 -28.76 17.70 -5.54
CA GLU A 886 -29.74 18.13 -4.53
C GLU A 886 -30.01 17.07 -3.45
N LEU A 887 -29.65 15.81 -3.70
CA LEU A 887 -30.02 14.65 -2.88
C LEU A 887 -28.98 14.27 -1.82
N PHE A 888 -27.75 14.80 -1.91
CA PHE A 888 -26.67 14.47 -0.99
C PHE A 888 -26.04 15.71 -0.35
N ASN A 889 -25.42 15.50 0.82
CA ASN A 889 -24.53 16.46 1.45
C ASN A 889 -23.10 15.91 1.38
N GLN A 890 -22.12 16.78 1.22
CA GLN A 890 -20.71 16.42 1.37
C GLN A 890 -20.34 16.50 2.85
N THR A 891 -19.66 15.48 3.35
CA THR A 891 -19.23 15.38 4.74
C THR A 891 -17.73 15.12 4.77
N GLU A 892 -17.02 15.74 5.71
CA GLU A 892 -15.58 15.53 5.83
C GLU A 892 -15.21 14.07 6.07
N ASN A 893 -14.07 13.67 5.53
CA ASN A 893 -13.56 12.33 5.72
C ASN A 893 -12.70 12.28 7.00
N THR A 894 -13.22 11.72 8.07
CA THR A 894 -12.49 11.52 9.34
C THR A 894 -11.20 10.70 9.19
N SER A 895 -11.06 9.88 8.14
CA SER A 895 -9.81 9.13 7.86
C SER A 895 -8.71 9.95 7.18
N LEU A 896 -9.01 11.18 6.73
CA LEU A 896 -8.04 12.13 6.15
C LEU A 896 -7.45 13.10 7.17
N GLN A 897 -7.93 13.11 8.43
CA GLN A 897 -7.35 13.93 9.50
C GLN A 897 -5.86 13.57 9.82
N GLU A 898 -5.34 12.48 9.26
CA GLU A 898 -3.95 12.00 9.45
C GLU A 898 -3.14 11.78 8.15
N LYS A 899 -3.49 12.38 7.00
CA LYS A 899 -2.66 12.24 5.78
C LYS A 899 -2.22 13.58 5.20
N HIS A 900 -0.91 13.78 5.15
CA HIS A 900 -0.25 14.75 4.27
C HIS A 900 -0.14 14.20 2.83
N LEU A 901 -0.49 15.08 1.89
CA LEU A 901 -0.20 15.19 0.45
C LEU A 901 -0.50 14.02 -0.53
N ASP A 902 -1.08 14.44 -1.67
CA ASP A 902 -1.16 13.81 -3.00
C ASP A 902 -2.30 12.84 -3.34
N CYS A 903 -3.41 12.84 -2.59
CA CYS A 903 -4.66 12.25 -3.08
C CYS A 903 -5.87 13.09 -2.64
N GLU A 904 -6.31 14.01 -3.51
CA GLU A 904 -7.54 14.79 -3.31
C GLU A 904 -8.78 13.90 -3.50
N THR A 905 -9.15 13.16 -2.45
CA THR A 905 -10.57 12.84 -2.25
C THR A 905 -11.17 13.94 -1.39
N SER A 906 -11.93 14.84 -2.02
CA SER A 906 -12.91 15.68 -1.33
C SER A 906 -13.97 14.76 -0.67
N GLY A 907 -14.69 15.22 0.35
CA GLY A 907 -15.37 14.39 1.37
C GLY A 907 -16.31 13.23 0.93
N PHE A 908 -16.90 12.53 1.89
CA PHE A 908 -17.92 11.51 1.63
C PHE A 908 -19.24 12.15 1.19
N ILE A 909 -19.94 11.51 0.27
CA ILE A 909 -21.33 11.88 -0.07
C ILE A 909 -22.29 11.08 0.83
N ALA A 910 -23.21 11.79 1.48
CA ALA A 910 -24.19 11.23 2.39
C ALA A 910 -25.61 11.68 2.03
N CYS A 911 -26.60 10.83 2.24
CA CYS A 911 -28.00 11.14 1.97
C CYS A 911 -28.45 12.37 2.78
N LYS A 912 -28.96 13.40 2.11
CA LYS A 912 -29.46 14.63 2.77
C LYS A 912 -30.61 14.36 3.75
N LYS A 913 -31.44 13.34 3.48
CA LYS A 913 -32.61 12.98 4.30
C LYS A 913 -32.27 12.20 5.58
N CYS A 914 -31.25 11.33 5.56
CA CYS A 914 -31.00 10.43 6.70
C CYS A 914 -29.53 10.29 7.12
N GLY A 915 -28.59 10.93 6.43
CA GLY A 915 -27.16 10.86 6.74
C GLY A 915 -26.48 9.55 6.33
N GLU A 916 -27.18 8.64 5.65
CA GLU A 916 -26.59 7.37 5.17
C GLU A 916 -25.48 7.66 4.16
N LYS A 917 -24.27 7.12 4.40
CA LYS A 917 -23.14 7.28 3.48
C LYS A 917 -23.45 6.57 2.16
N TRP A 918 -23.35 7.27 1.05
CA TRP A 918 -23.61 6.72 -0.29
C TRP A 918 -22.32 6.37 -1.04
N GLY A 919 -21.26 7.13 -0.80
CA GLY A 919 -20.01 6.99 -1.55
C GLY A 919 -19.01 8.07 -1.19
N SER A 920 -18.17 8.44 -2.14
CA SER A 920 -17.08 9.41 -1.96
C SER A 920 -17.07 10.41 -3.12
N MET A 921 -16.66 11.66 -2.87
CA MET A 921 -16.37 12.59 -3.95
C MET A 921 -15.01 12.25 -4.57
N MET A 922 -14.91 12.33 -5.90
CA MET A 922 -13.65 12.12 -6.61
C MET A 922 -13.40 13.25 -7.60
N MET A 923 -12.16 13.70 -7.71
CA MET A 923 -11.73 14.64 -8.73
C MET A 923 -11.32 13.88 -10.01
N TYR A 924 -11.93 14.18 -11.15
CA TYR A 924 -11.54 13.61 -12.44
C TYR A 924 -11.37 14.71 -13.47
N ARG A 925 -10.11 14.96 -13.87
CA ARG A 925 -9.74 16.05 -14.81
C ARG A 925 -10.33 17.40 -14.37
N SER A 926 -10.13 17.73 -13.09
CA SER A 926 -10.62 18.96 -12.46
C SER A 926 -12.14 19.12 -12.37
N ILE A 927 -12.90 18.02 -12.52
CA ILE A 927 -14.34 18.00 -12.24
C ILE A 927 -14.62 17.11 -11.03
N GLU A 928 -15.39 17.63 -10.07
CA GLU A 928 -15.90 16.85 -8.95
C GLU A 928 -17.01 15.90 -9.40
N CYS A 929 -16.78 14.60 -9.21
CA CYS A 929 -17.68 13.54 -9.60
C CYS A 929 -18.11 12.73 -8.37
N PRO A 930 -19.41 12.67 -8.06
CA PRO A 930 -19.91 11.83 -6.97
C PRO A 930 -19.80 10.34 -7.32
N CYS A 931 -18.90 9.60 -6.65
CA CYS A 931 -18.70 8.16 -6.86
C CYS A 931 -19.55 7.31 -5.91
N LEU A 932 -20.43 6.47 -6.46
CA LEU A 932 -21.42 5.69 -5.73
C LEU A 932 -20.89 4.31 -5.30
N HIS A 933 -21.17 3.93 -4.06
CA HIS A 933 -20.92 2.57 -3.55
C HIS A 933 -22.22 1.77 -3.49
N VAL A 934 -22.42 0.82 -4.42
CA VAL A 934 -23.67 0.05 -4.56
C VAL A 934 -24.16 -0.63 -3.28
N LYS A 935 -23.26 -1.00 -2.36
CA LYS A 935 -23.59 -1.62 -1.07
C LYS A 935 -24.52 -0.76 -0.18
N ASN A 936 -24.54 0.55 -0.41
CA ASN A 936 -25.32 1.54 0.32
C ASN A 936 -26.69 1.82 -0.32
N PHE A 937 -27.06 1.07 -1.36
CA PHE A 937 -28.34 1.20 -2.06
C PHE A 937 -29.12 -0.11 -2.05
N VAL A 938 -30.44 0.00 -2.10
CA VAL A 938 -31.35 -1.08 -2.46
C VAL A 938 -31.61 -0.97 -3.95
N VAL A 939 -31.31 -2.05 -4.68
CA VAL A 939 -31.44 -2.07 -6.15
C VAL A 939 -32.73 -2.77 -6.54
N THR A 940 -33.53 -2.15 -7.40
CA THR A 940 -34.76 -2.74 -7.94
C THR A 940 -34.59 -3.01 -9.42
N ILE A 941 -34.82 -4.25 -9.86
CA ILE A 941 -34.74 -4.66 -11.27
C ILE A 941 -36.06 -5.33 -11.64
N ASN A 942 -36.75 -4.82 -12.68
CA ASN A 942 -38.05 -5.36 -13.12
C ASN A 942 -39.03 -5.52 -11.93
N GLU A 943 -39.15 -4.47 -11.11
CA GLU A 943 -39.99 -4.41 -9.90
C GLU A 943 -39.60 -5.39 -8.77
N LYS A 944 -38.53 -6.18 -8.95
CA LYS A 944 -37.97 -7.05 -7.91
C LYS A 944 -36.83 -6.35 -7.20
N LYS A 945 -36.98 -6.19 -5.88
CA LYS A 945 -35.92 -5.63 -5.02
C LYS A 945 -34.85 -6.66 -4.71
N ILE A 946 -33.59 -6.24 -4.81
CA ILE A 946 -32.40 -7.00 -4.48
C ILE A 946 -31.86 -6.47 -3.16
N GLY A 947 -32.13 -7.20 -2.07
CA GLY A 947 -31.73 -6.76 -0.72
C GLY A 947 -30.23 -6.77 -0.44
N LYS A 948 -29.46 -7.59 -1.18
CA LYS A 948 -28.00 -7.72 -1.02
C LYS A 948 -27.30 -7.61 -2.37
N CYS A 949 -26.87 -6.39 -2.69
CA CYS A 949 -25.89 -6.12 -3.73
C CYS A 949 -24.65 -5.51 -3.08
N THR A 950 -23.50 -6.17 -3.19
CA THR A 950 -22.24 -5.69 -2.57
C THR A 950 -21.25 -5.17 -3.59
N LYS A 951 -21.39 -5.58 -4.87
CA LYS A 951 -20.49 -5.22 -5.97
C LYS A 951 -21.28 -4.92 -7.22
N TRP A 952 -20.84 -3.91 -7.98
CA TRP A 952 -21.44 -3.52 -9.26
C TRP A 952 -21.52 -4.69 -10.25
N SER A 953 -20.55 -5.62 -10.23
CA SER A 953 -20.51 -6.82 -11.07
C SER A 953 -21.61 -7.86 -10.79
N GLU A 954 -22.34 -7.73 -9.69
CA GLU A 954 -23.48 -8.59 -9.37
C GLU A 954 -24.73 -8.20 -10.17
N LEU A 955 -24.81 -6.94 -10.62
CA LEU A 955 -25.93 -6.42 -11.39
C LEU A 955 -25.83 -6.89 -12.86
N PRO A 956 -26.91 -7.44 -13.44
CA PRO A 956 -26.95 -7.84 -14.83
C PRO A 956 -27.21 -6.63 -15.75
N VAL A 957 -26.41 -5.57 -15.64
CA VAL A 957 -26.58 -4.32 -16.38
C VAL A 957 -25.23 -3.80 -16.88
N ARG A 958 -25.21 -3.14 -18.03
CA ARG A 958 -24.04 -2.42 -18.55
C ARG A 958 -24.33 -0.93 -18.50
N PHE A 959 -23.41 -0.18 -17.91
CA PHE A 959 -23.49 1.28 -17.81
C PHE A 959 -22.66 1.93 -18.92
N SER A 960 -23.00 3.16 -19.30
CA SER A 960 -22.31 3.95 -20.32
C SER A 960 -20.94 4.46 -19.82
N PRO A 961 -19.97 4.69 -20.72
CA PRO A 961 -18.75 5.40 -20.37
C PRO A 961 -19.06 6.87 -20.06
N PHE A 962 -18.26 7.47 -19.17
CA PHE A 962 -18.40 8.88 -18.81
C PHE A 962 -18.02 9.82 -19.96
N ASP A 963 -18.91 10.74 -20.33
CA ASP A 963 -18.66 11.77 -21.34
C ASP A 963 -18.15 13.07 -20.68
N TYR A 964 -16.83 13.19 -20.63
CA TYR A 964 -16.18 14.38 -20.10
C TYR A 964 -16.51 15.65 -20.88
N ALA A 965 -16.58 15.58 -22.22
CA ALA A 965 -16.76 16.78 -23.05
C ALA A 965 -18.17 17.35 -22.91
N GLU A 966 -19.18 16.50 -22.75
CA GLU A 966 -20.54 16.92 -22.46
C GLU A 966 -20.67 17.56 -21.06
N HIS A 967 -20.06 16.94 -20.05
CA HIS A 967 -20.16 17.43 -18.68
C HIS A 967 -19.34 18.71 -18.46
N ALA A 968 -18.11 18.78 -18.99
CA ALA A 968 -17.29 19.99 -18.93
C ALA A 968 -17.97 21.20 -19.59
N ARG A 969 -18.69 20.99 -20.70
CA ARG A 969 -19.47 22.05 -21.36
C ARG A 969 -20.59 22.57 -20.46
N ARG A 970 -21.29 21.69 -19.75
CA ARG A 970 -22.36 22.09 -18.80
C ARG A 970 -21.81 22.90 -17.62
N VAL A 971 -20.67 22.47 -17.07
CA VAL A 971 -20.01 23.18 -15.96
C VAL A 971 -19.47 24.56 -16.40
N ALA A 972 -18.89 24.65 -17.60
CA ALA A 972 -18.43 25.93 -18.16
C ALA A 972 -19.58 26.88 -18.49
N GLN A 973 -20.72 26.37 -18.96
CA GLN A 973 -21.90 27.21 -19.24
C GLN A 973 -22.54 27.78 -17.97
N SER A 974 -22.51 27.05 -16.84
CA SER A 974 -23.01 27.58 -15.57
C SER A 974 -22.14 28.69 -14.95
N SER A 975 -20.87 28.84 -15.36
CA SER A 975 -20.03 29.94 -14.88
C SER A 975 -20.20 31.24 -15.68
N ASP A 976 -20.60 31.15 -16.95
CA ASP A 976 -20.81 32.34 -17.81
C ASP A 976 -22.07 33.14 -17.38
N ASP A 977 -23.04 32.50 -16.73
CA ASP A 977 -24.26 33.15 -16.23
C ASP A 977 -24.02 33.96 -14.92
N ASP A 978 -22.94 33.70 -14.17
CA ASP A 978 -22.58 34.45 -12.94
C ASP A 978 -21.73 35.70 -13.22
N GLU A 979 -21.13 35.84 -14.40
CA GLU A 979 -20.41 37.08 -14.79
C GLU A 979 -21.33 38.19 -15.32
N THR A 980 -22.65 37.95 -15.42
CA THR A 980 -23.63 38.94 -15.90
C THR A 980 -24.69 39.36 -14.87
N ALA A 981 -24.49 39.07 -13.58
CA ALA A 981 -25.36 39.51 -12.48
C ALA A 981 -24.83 40.75 -11.72
#